data_AF-A0A1C3H5Z1-F1
#
_entry.id   AF-A0A1C3H5Z1-F1
#
_cell.length_a   1.000
_cell.length_b   1.000
_cell.length_c   1.000
_cell.angle_alpha   90.00
_cell.angle_beta   90.00
_cell.angle_gamma   90.00
#
_symmetry.space_group_name_H-M   'P 1'
#
loop_
_entity.id
_entity.type
_entity.pdbx_description
1 polymer ?
#
loop_
_entity_poly.entity_id
_entity_poly.type
_entity_poly.pdbx_seq_one_letter_code
_entity_poly.pdbx_strand_id
1 'polypeptide(L)'
;MTEQEIKALLQQADDLYLKGQFDKAAEIWRRIKREDSPEQYAKAQVNLGVVLGEQGDSAGAIAAYRSIKREDSPEWYAKAQFNLGVILGEQGDSAGAIAAYRSIKREDSPEWYAKAQFNLGVALGKQGDTDGEIAAYRNITREDSPEQYAKAQLYLGITLGEQGDIEGEIAAYRNITREDSPEPYAKAQFNLGVVLGAQGNTEEAISAYRNITRKDSREQYAKAQVNLGVVLAKQDQLDEAIATFCNIQPEDSKESYAKAQLGLGMILEARGDTEGAIAAYRNITREDSPEWYAQAQINLGITLGEQGNTGGAIAAYRNITREDSLELYAKAQFNLGLLLLKENSIEEAKKAFSNSSPFLYYQSESQLKILNCPPDSYTKLGQIYDSIESIIQTLFISSYGGIAGEEPLKVAHYTRPSIAGDLIAGDTAKVSPLRLSMVKGTNDPTEGKILYDYLHKSCELSSGILDADKESDSQALAAFISCFTFNHDSLNQFRLYGKEGGLEASGVSLVFEKSFFSTKDPFAIMTAAPEREFNNAKKDSSPVQPDKNTREKLDKLPLYRCIYLDPQSGYVSIAHRDKVTFYAEAWYGKKTAAHQDICKEAERRWKEYQTEIDRLTEKVKDDLSKLSEKIKAVAKDAENDVLQTLVFILQPLRYLVKHVAFQEEQECRMVYIIGDLLKDECIRTDWGAKQMYLEYAAPVRNSLDKIYLSPGAEPYADFFKRELPTLAKQGGIRRSKNPFRNK
;
A
#
# COMPACT_ATOMS: atom_id res chain seq x y z
N MET A 1 -11.15 -63.92 -19.31
CA MET A 1 -11.97 -64.09 -18.08
C MET A 1 -13.41 -63.79 -18.41
N THR A 2 -14.38 -64.42 -17.75
CA THR A 2 -15.79 -64.04 -17.89
C THR A 2 -16.04 -62.68 -17.23
N GLU A 3 -17.07 -61.98 -17.66
CA GLU A 3 -17.41 -60.65 -17.10
C GLU A 3 -17.71 -60.71 -15.58
N GLN A 4 -18.31 -61.81 -15.11
CA GLN A 4 -18.55 -62.06 -13.68
C GLN A 4 -17.25 -62.24 -12.89
N GLU A 5 -16.26 -62.94 -13.45
CA GLU A 5 -14.94 -63.10 -12.82
C GLU A 5 -14.20 -61.75 -12.72
N ILE A 6 -14.26 -60.91 -13.76
CA ILE A 6 -13.66 -59.57 -13.76
C ILE A 6 -14.29 -58.70 -12.67
N LYS A 7 -15.63 -58.69 -12.58
CA LYS A 7 -16.37 -57.92 -11.56
C LYS A 7 -16.04 -58.39 -10.13
N ALA A 8 -15.90 -59.70 -9.91
CA ALA A 8 -15.50 -60.24 -8.61
C ALA A 8 -14.07 -59.84 -8.23
N LEU A 9 -13.13 -59.86 -9.19
CA LEU A 9 -11.76 -59.40 -8.96
C LEU A 9 -11.70 -57.90 -8.67
N LEU A 10 -12.48 -57.08 -9.39
CA LEU A 10 -12.55 -55.64 -9.11
C LEU A 10 -13.08 -55.36 -7.70
N GLN A 11 -14.15 -56.03 -7.28
CA GLN A 11 -14.66 -55.87 -5.91
C GLN A 11 -13.64 -56.30 -4.86
N GLN A 12 -12.92 -57.41 -5.09
CA GLN A 12 -11.87 -57.86 -4.19
C GLN A 12 -10.72 -56.84 -4.10
N ALA A 13 -10.33 -56.22 -5.22
CA ALA A 13 -9.29 -55.20 -5.25
C ALA A 13 -9.73 -53.92 -4.53
N ASP A 14 -10.97 -53.48 -4.74
CA ASP A 14 -11.55 -52.31 -4.06
C ASP A 14 -11.61 -52.53 -2.53
N ASP A 15 -11.99 -53.73 -2.07
CA ASP A 15 -11.99 -54.10 -0.64
C ASP A 15 -10.58 -54.11 -0.03
N LEU A 16 -9.57 -54.54 -0.80
CA LEU A 16 -8.17 -54.52 -0.37
C LEU A 16 -7.61 -53.10 -0.31
N TYR A 17 -7.99 -52.24 -1.27
CA TYR A 17 -7.67 -50.82 -1.26
C TYR A 17 -8.21 -50.13 0.00
N LEU A 18 -9.48 -50.35 0.35
CA LEU A 18 -10.09 -49.79 1.56
C LEU A 18 -9.43 -50.28 2.85
N LYS A 19 -8.75 -51.43 2.82
CA LYS A 19 -7.96 -51.99 3.95
C LYS A 19 -6.49 -51.53 3.95
N GLY A 20 -6.10 -50.63 3.04
CA GLY A 20 -4.72 -50.17 2.87
C GLY A 20 -3.76 -51.22 2.31
N GLN A 21 -4.27 -52.33 1.76
CA GLN A 21 -3.44 -53.41 1.18
C GLN A 21 -3.15 -53.13 -0.30
N PHE A 22 -2.47 -52.00 -0.54
CA PHE A 22 -2.23 -51.42 -1.86
C PHE A 22 -1.52 -52.34 -2.84
N ASP A 23 -0.48 -53.06 -2.40
CA ASP A 23 0.26 -53.99 -3.28
C ASP A 23 -0.64 -55.12 -3.81
N LYS A 24 -1.49 -55.66 -2.94
CA LYS A 24 -2.41 -56.75 -3.32
C LYS A 24 -3.54 -56.25 -4.21
N ALA A 25 -4.04 -55.05 -3.98
CA ALA A 25 -5.03 -54.42 -4.87
C ALA A 25 -4.42 -54.17 -6.26
N ALA A 26 -3.19 -53.64 -6.32
CA ALA A 26 -2.46 -53.41 -7.55
C ALA A 26 -2.19 -54.70 -8.35
N GLU A 27 -1.81 -55.80 -7.68
CA GLU A 27 -1.67 -57.12 -8.31
C GLU A 27 -2.96 -57.60 -8.97
N ILE A 28 -4.10 -57.41 -8.31
CA ILE A 28 -5.39 -57.83 -8.86
C ILE A 28 -5.77 -56.98 -10.08
N TRP A 29 -5.61 -55.65 -10.02
CA TRP A 29 -5.91 -54.79 -11.17
C TRP A 29 -4.99 -55.07 -12.39
N ARG A 30 -3.72 -55.47 -12.19
CA ARG A 30 -2.81 -55.88 -13.28
C ARG A 30 -3.24 -57.17 -14.00
N ARG A 31 -4.05 -58.01 -13.36
CA ARG A 31 -4.56 -59.27 -13.94
C ARG A 31 -5.65 -59.05 -14.97
N ILE A 32 -6.38 -57.94 -14.89
CA ILE A 32 -7.43 -57.60 -15.84
C ILE A 32 -6.79 -57.18 -17.16
N LYS A 33 -7.16 -57.82 -18.27
CA LYS A 33 -6.62 -57.53 -19.60
C LYS A 33 -7.65 -56.81 -20.46
N ARG A 34 -7.16 -55.92 -21.34
CA ARG A 34 -7.99 -55.16 -22.29
C ARG A 34 -8.84 -56.06 -23.20
N GLU A 35 -8.30 -57.21 -23.59
CA GLU A 35 -8.97 -58.21 -24.44
C GLU A 35 -10.16 -58.89 -23.75
N ASP A 36 -10.15 -58.97 -22.41
CA ASP A 36 -11.23 -59.58 -21.63
C ASP A 36 -12.44 -58.63 -21.53
N SER A 37 -12.19 -57.34 -21.28
CA SER A 37 -13.20 -56.29 -21.25
C SER A 37 -12.50 -54.92 -21.30
N PRO A 38 -12.62 -54.15 -22.40
CA PRO A 38 -11.97 -52.85 -22.52
C PRO A 38 -12.38 -51.86 -21.41
N GLU A 39 -13.67 -51.80 -21.09
CA GLU A 39 -14.19 -50.89 -20.06
C GLU A 39 -13.68 -51.24 -18.66
N GLN A 40 -13.75 -52.51 -18.27
CA GLN A 40 -13.29 -52.94 -16.95
C GLN A 40 -11.77 -52.87 -16.83
N TYR A 41 -11.04 -53.07 -17.93
CA TYR A 41 -9.62 -52.79 -18.01
C TYR A 41 -9.32 -51.31 -17.75
N ALA A 42 -10.03 -50.39 -18.41
CA ALA A 42 -9.86 -48.95 -18.18
C ALA A 42 -10.11 -48.57 -16.71
N LYS A 43 -11.19 -49.08 -16.10
CA LYS A 43 -11.45 -48.91 -14.66
C LYS A 43 -10.30 -49.44 -13.80
N ALA A 44 -9.82 -50.64 -14.07
CA ALA A 44 -8.72 -51.25 -13.33
C ALA A 44 -7.41 -50.44 -13.45
N GLN A 45 -7.10 -49.93 -14.63
CA GLN A 45 -5.90 -49.13 -14.87
C GLN A 45 -5.96 -47.76 -14.19
N VAL A 46 -7.14 -47.12 -14.13
CA VAL A 46 -7.30 -45.88 -13.33
C VAL A 46 -7.02 -46.14 -11.86
N ASN A 47 -7.64 -47.18 -11.29
CA ASN A 47 -7.46 -47.50 -9.87
C ASN A 47 -6.01 -47.92 -9.56
N LEU A 48 -5.39 -48.69 -10.45
CA LEU A 48 -3.97 -49.03 -10.37
C LEU A 48 -3.09 -47.77 -10.39
N GLY A 49 -3.38 -46.81 -11.27
CA GLY A 49 -2.63 -45.57 -11.36
C GLY A 49 -2.74 -44.71 -10.09
N VAL A 50 -3.92 -44.65 -9.48
CA VAL A 50 -4.13 -43.94 -8.20
C VAL A 50 -3.28 -44.55 -7.09
N VAL A 51 -3.33 -45.88 -6.93
CA VAL A 51 -2.55 -46.57 -5.90
C VAL A 51 -1.05 -46.45 -6.10
N LEU A 52 -0.57 -46.59 -7.34
CA LEU A 52 0.86 -46.41 -7.62
C LEU A 52 1.31 -44.98 -7.29
N GLY A 53 0.47 -43.98 -7.55
CA GLY A 53 0.70 -42.60 -7.14
C GLY A 53 0.80 -42.44 -5.62
N GLU A 54 -0.13 -43.03 -4.86
CA GLU A 54 -0.11 -43.02 -3.38
C GLU A 54 1.14 -43.72 -2.80
N GLN A 55 1.68 -44.72 -3.52
CA GLN A 55 2.92 -45.41 -3.17
C GLN A 55 4.19 -44.66 -3.60
N GLY A 56 4.06 -43.50 -4.26
CA GLY A 56 5.18 -42.73 -4.81
C GLY A 56 5.76 -43.26 -6.12
N ASP A 57 5.16 -44.30 -6.72
CA ASP A 57 5.53 -44.81 -8.06
C ASP A 57 4.80 -44.01 -9.15
N SER A 58 5.24 -42.76 -9.34
CA SER A 58 4.67 -41.88 -10.36
C SER A 58 4.88 -42.41 -11.78
N ALA A 59 5.97 -43.14 -12.03
CA ALA A 59 6.25 -43.72 -13.36
C ALA A 59 5.25 -44.84 -13.69
N GLY A 60 4.97 -45.72 -12.72
CA GLY A 60 3.94 -46.74 -12.83
C GLY A 60 2.54 -46.15 -12.99
N ALA A 61 2.23 -45.08 -12.26
CA ALA A 61 0.95 -44.37 -12.38
C ALA A 61 0.74 -43.77 -13.78
N ILE A 62 1.75 -43.08 -14.31
CA ILE A 62 1.73 -42.51 -15.67
C ILE A 62 1.55 -43.62 -16.71
N ALA A 63 2.26 -44.74 -16.56
CA ALA A 63 2.13 -45.88 -17.48
C ALA A 63 0.72 -46.48 -17.46
N ALA A 64 0.12 -46.64 -16.28
CA ALA A 64 -1.25 -47.12 -16.12
C ALA A 64 -2.26 -46.18 -16.80
N TYR A 65 -2.18 -44.86 -16.58
CA TYR A 65 -3.08 -43.90 -17.21
C TYR A 65 -2.92 -43.82 -18.74
N ARG A 66 -1.67 -43.88 -19.26
CA ARG A 66 -1.40 -43.86 -20.72
C ARG A 66 -1.84 -45.14 -21.43
N SER A 67 -2.04 -46.24 -20.71
CA SER A 67 -2.47 -47.52 -21.30
C SER A 67 -3.95 -47.52 -21.75
N ILE A 68 -4.75 -46.59 -21.23
CA ILE A 68 -6.18 -46.49 -21.51
C ILE A 68 -6.42 -45.73 -22.81
N LYS A 69 -7.23 -46.31 -23.69
CA LYS A 69 -7.68 -45.65 -24.93
C LYS A 69 -9.09 -45.11 -24.76
N ARG A 70 -9.41 -44.01 -25.45
CA ARG A 70 -10.76 -43.43 -25.45
C ARG A 70 -11.84 -44.42 -25.86
N GLU A 71 -11.53 -45.31 -26.81
CA GLU A 71 -12.42 -46.37 -27.30
C GLU A 71 -12.73 -47.44 -26.23
N ASP A 72 -11.90 -47.57 -25.19
CA ASP A 72 -12.08 -48.56 -24.12
C ASP A 72 -13.22 -48.13 -23.19
N SER A 73 -13.24 -46.85 -22.85
CA SER A 73 -14.33 -46.16 -22.17
C SER A 73 -14.03 -44.66 -22.19
N PRO A 74 -14.89 -43.82 -22.81
CA PRO A 74 -14.69 -42.37 -22.83
C PRO A 74 -14.56 -41.77 -21.43
N GLU A 75 -15.42 -42.20 -20.49
CA GLU A 75 -15.43 -41.68 -19.13
C GLU A 75 -14.15 -42.03 -18.35
N TRP A 76 -13.71 -43.29 -18.38
CA TRP A 76 -12.48 -43.70 -17.70
C TRP A 76 -11.24 -43.13 -18.36
N TYR A 77 -11.25 -42.95 -19.68
CA TYR A 77 -10.21 -42.23 -20.39
C TYR A 77 -10.12 -40.78 -19.91
N ALA A 78 -11.25 -40.07 -19.80
CA ALA A 78 -11.28 -38.69 -19.30
C ALA A 78 -10.69 -38.59 -17.88
N LYS A 79 -11.09 -39.50 -16.98
CA LYS A 79 -10.54 -39.58 -15.62
C LYS A 79 -9.04 -39.86 -15.60
N ALA A 80 -8.56 -40.80 -16.41
CA ALA A 80 -7.12 -41.10 -16.52
C ALA A 80 -6.31 -39.92 -17.05
N GLN A 81 -6.79 -39.23 -18.08
CA GLN A 81 -6.11 -38.06 -18.63
C GLN A 81 -6.07 -36.91 -17.61
N PHE A 82 -7.12 -36.74 -16.81
CA PHE A 82 -7.13 -35.75 -15.73
C PHE A 82 -6.07 -36.09 -14.68
N ASN A 83 -6.03 -37.33 -14.18
CA ASN A 83 -5.05 -37.76 -13.20
C ASN A 83 -3.61 -37.72 -13.75
N LEU A 84 -3.43 -38.08 -15.03
CA LEU A 84 -2.15 -37.95 -15.71
C LEU A 84 -1.70 -36.49 -15.74
N GLY A 85 -2.60 -35.55 -16.02
CA GLY A 85 -2.30 -34.13 -16.00
C GLY A 85 -1.88 -33.61 -14.63
N VAL A 86 -2.52 -34.10 -13.56
CA VAL A 86 -2.16 -33.76 -12.18
C VAL A 86 -0.74 -34.23 -11.85
N ILE A 87 -0.42 -35.51 -12.06
CA ILE A 87 0.90 -36.07 -11.75
C ILE A 87 2.01 -35.41 -12.59
N LEU A 88 1.77 -35.15 -13.88
CA LEU A 88 2.76 -34.47 -14.72
C LEU A 88 3.02 -33.03 -14.23
N GLY A 89 1.96 -32.33 -13.79
CA GLY A 89 2.08 -31.00 -13.19
C GLY A 89 2.88 -31.00 -11.89
N GLU A 90 2.67 -31.98 -11.01
CA GLU A 90 3.45 -32.16 -9.78
C GLU A 90 4.94 -32.44 -10.05
N GLN A 91 5.25 -33.10 -11.18
CA GLN A 91 6.62 -33.32 -11.64
C GLN A 91 7.25 -32.10 -12.35
N GLY A 92 6.50 -31.01 -12.50
CA GLY A 92 6.94 -29.82 -13.24
C GLY A 92 6.85 -29.94 -14.76
N ASP A 93 6.30 -31.04 -15.30
CA ASP A 93 6.01 -31.19 -16.73
C ASP A 93 4.68 -30.50 -17.08
N SER A 94 4.70 -29.17 -17.06
CA SER A 94 3.54 -28.33 -17.38
C SER A 94 3.03 -28.55 -18.80
N ALA A 95 3.93 -28.85 -19.76
CA ALA A 95 3.54 -29.09 -21.15
C ALA A 95 2.76 -30.41 -21.28
N GLY A 96 3.24 -31.47 -20.63
CA GLY A 96 2.55 -32.75 -20.54
C GLY A 96 1.20 -32.64 -19.83
N ALA A 97 1.13 -31.86 -18.74
CA ALA A 97 -0.11 -31.61 -18.02
C ALA A 97 -1.18 -30.94 -18.91
N ILE A 98 -0.80 -29.85 -19.60
CA ILE A 98 -1.68 -29.13 -20.53
C ILE A 98 -2.16 -30.06 -21.66
N ALA A 99 -1.27 -30.88 -22.21
CA ALA A 99 -1.63 -31.83 -23.27
C ALA A 99 -2.65 -32.88 -22.78
N ALA A 100 -2.46 -33.40 -21.56
CA ALA A 100 -3.37 -34.36 -20.94
C ALA A 100 -4.76 -33.73 -20.71
N TYR A 101 -4.83 -32.52 -20.14
CA TYR A 101 -6.11 -31.83 -19.94
C TYR A 101 -6.83 -31.50 -21.26
N ARG A 102 -6.11 -31.03 -22.29
CA ARG A 102 -6.68 -30.73 -23.61
C ARG A 102 -7.21 -31.96 -24.35
N SER A 103 -6.74 -33.15 -23.97
CA SER A 103 -7.21 -34.39 -24.60
C SER A 103 -8.63 -34.77 -24.18
N ILE A 104 -9.15 -34.24 -23.07
CA ILE A 104 -10.49 -34.57 -22.56
C ILE A 104 -11.55 -33.78 -23.34
N LYS A 105 -12.57 -34.45 -23.85
CA LYS A 105 -13.70 -33.80 -24.54
C LYS A 105 -14.93 -33.82 -23.65
N ARG A 106 -15.79 -32.81 -23.84
CA ARG A 106 -17.07 -32.69 -23.12
C ARG A 106 -17.95 -33.92 -23.30
N GLU A 107 -17.98 -34.51 -24.51
CA GLU A 107 -18.77 -35.72 -24.78
C GLU A 107 -18.26 -36.97 -24.04
N ASP A 108 -17.00 -37.01 -23.61
CA ASP A 108 -16.44 -38.16 -22.90
C ASP A 108 -16.97 -38.22 -21.46
N SER A 109 -17.03 -37.06 -20.80
CA SER A 109 -17.59 -36.85 -19.48
C SER A 109 -17.64 -35.34 -19.21
N PRO A 110 -18.84 -34.73 -19.08
CA PRO A 110 -18.96 -33.30 -18.77
C PRO A 110 -18.27 -32.92 -17.46
N GLU A 111 -18.37 -33.76 -16.43
CA GLU A 111 -17.77 -33.49 -15.12
C GLU A 111 -16.23 -33.47 -15.18
N TRP A 112 -15.61 -34.49 -15.80
CA TRP A 112 -14.15 -34.54 -15.96
C TRP A 112 -13.62 -33.49 -16.92
N TYR A 113 -14.39 -33.15 -17.96
CA TYR A 113 -14.09 -32.04 -18.84
C TYR A 113 -14.05 -30.72 -18.06
N ALA A 114 -15.03 -30.45 -17.20
CA ALA A 114 -15.04 -29.23 -16.39
C ALA A 114 -13.85 -29.15 -15.43
N LYS A 115 -13.53 -30.25 -14.72
CA LYS A 115 -12.34 -30.34 -13.85
C LYS A 115 -11.04 -30.12 -14.64
N ALA A 116 -10.93 -30.70 -15.83
CA ALA A 116 -9.75 -30.57 -16.68
C ALA A 116 -9.59 -29.16 -17.25
N GLN A 117 -10.67 -28.51 -17.70
CA GLN A 117 -10.65 -27.12 -18.15
C GLN A 117 -10.24 -26.17 -17.02
N PHE A 118 -10.69 -26.41 -15.79
CA PHE A 118 -10.29 -25.60 -14.65
C PHE A 118 -8.79 -25.70 -14.38
N ASN A 119 -8.24 -26.93 -14.30
CA ASN A 119 -6.81 -27.13 -14.10
C ASN A 119 -5.96 -26.67 -15.30
N LEU A 120 -6.50 -26.76 -16.52
CA LEU A 120 -5.89 -26.19 -17.71
C LEU A 120 -5.75 -24.68 -17.58
N GLY A 121 -6.79 -23.99 -17.12
CA GLY A 121 -6.76 -22.54 -16.87
C GLY A 121 -5.65 -22.17 -15.89
N VAL A 122 -5.60 -22.84 -14.73
CA VAL A 122 -4.56 -22.62 -13.71
C VAL A 122 -3.15 -22.87 -14.26
N ALA A 123 -2.97 -23.92 -15.08
CA ALA A 123 -1.67 -24.24 -15.67
C ALA A 123 -1.22 -23.19 -16.70
N LEU A 124 -2.14 -22.67 -17.51
CA LEU A 124 -1.87 -21.62 -18.50
C LEU A 124 -1.57 -20.27 -17.84
N GLY A 125 -2.32 -19.90 -16.80
CA GLY A 125 -2.08 -18.70 -15.99
C GLY A 125 -0.68 -18.70 -15.36
N LYS A 126 -0.24 -19.84 -14.80
CA LYS A 126 1.14 -20.00 -14.29
C LYS A 126 2.22 -19.84 -15.37
N GLN A 127 1.91 -20.06 -16.64
CA GLN A 127 2.82 -19.83 -17.77
C GLN A 127 2.76 -18.39 -18.30
N GLY A 128 1.86 -17.55 -17.77
CA GLY A 128 1.59 -16.20 -18.27
C GLY A 128 0.71 -16.17 -19.52
N ASP A 129 0.10 -17.30 -19.93
CA ASP A 129 -0.89 -17.35 -21.01
C ASP A 129 -2.28 -17.01 -20.48
N THR A 130 -2.51 -15.72 -20.21
CA THR A 130 -3.77 -15.23 -19.63
C THR A 130 -4.97 -15.40 -20.57
N ASP A 131 -4.76 -15.29 -21.89
CA ASP A 131 -5.83 -15.49 -22.87
C ASP A 131 -6.28 -16.95 -22.89
N GLY A 132 -5.33 -17.88 -22.84
CA GLY A 132 -5.60 -19.31 -22.72
C GLY A 132 -6.29 -19.67 -21.40
N GLU A 133 -5.90 -19.05 -20.29
CA GLU A 133 -6.55 -19.19 -18.98
C GLU A 133 -8.02 -18.78 -19.02
N ILE A 134 -8.31 -17.57 -19.50
CA ILE A 134 -9.67 -17.03 -19.62
C ILE A 134 -10.53 -17.92 -20.52
N ALA A 135 -9.98 -18.40 -21.65
CA ALA A 135 -10.69 -19.29 -22.55
C ALA A 135 -11.05 -20.62 -21.86
N ALA A 136 -10.11 -21.20 -21.09
CA ALA A 136 -10.34 -22.45 -20.37
C ALA A 136 -11.45 -22.31 -19.31
N TYR A 137 -11.46 -21.22 -18.53
CA TYR A 137 -12.55 -20.97 -17.57
C TYR A 137 -13.91 -20.74 -18.25
N ARG A 138 -13.94 -20.00 -19.37
CA ARG A 138 -15.18 -19.74 -20.14
C ARG A 138 -15.76 -20.99 -20.80
N ASN A 139 -14.95 -22.01 -21.06
CA ASN A 139 -15.41 -23.27 -21.60
C ASN A 139 -16.26 -24.09 -20.61
N ILE A 140 -16.17 -23.81 -19.32
CA ILE A 140 -16.93 -24.54 -18.30
C ILE A 140 -18.34 -23.97 -18.21
N THR A 141 -19.35 -24.82 -18.30
CA THR A 141 -20.75 -24.43 -18.16
C THR A 141 -21.36 -25.03 -16.89
N ARG A 142 -22.43 -24.40 -16.38
CA ARG A 142 -23.14 -24.86 -15.17
C ARG A 142 -23.68 -26.30 -15.33
N GLU A 143 -24.06 -26.70 -16.54
CA GLU A 143 -24.55 -28.06 -16.83
C GLU A 143 -23.44 -29.12 -16.75
N ASP A 144 -22.18 -28.76 -17.04
CA ASP A 144 -21.06 -29.71 -16.96
C ASP A 144 -20.76 -30.08 -15.51
N SER A 145 -20.72 -29.06 -14.63
CA SER A 145 -20.57 -29.19 -13.19
C SER A 145 -20.83 -27.83 -12.53
N PRO A 146 -21.91 -27.68 -11.73
CA PRO A 146 -22.19 -26.42 -11.03
C PRO A 146 -21.04 -25.96 -10.14
N GLU A 147 -20.40 -26.90 -9.43
CA GLU A 147 -19.28 -26.59 -8.54
C GLU A 147 -18.04 -26.08 -9.30
N GLN A 148 -17.68 -26.73 -10.41
CA GLN A 148 -16.53 -26.29 -11.23
C GLN A 148 -16.85 -25.01 -11.98
N TYR A 149 -18.11 -24.82 -12.42
CA TYR A 149 -18.56 -23.56 -13.00
C TYR A 149 -18.40 -22.40 -12.00
N ALA A 150 -18.83 -22.58 -10.76
CA ALA A 150 -18.67 -21.56 -9.72
C ALA A 150 -17.19 -21.24 -9.45
N LYS A 151 -16.31 -22.25 -9.38
CA LYS A 151 -14.87 -22.06 -9.26
C LYS A 151 -14.31 -21.32 -10.48
N ALA A 152 -14.65 -21.74 -11.69
CA ALA A 152 -14.17 -21.13 -12.92
C ALA A 152 -14.58 -19.65 -13.04
N GLN A 153 -15.84 -19.32 -12.72
CA GLN A 153 -16.31 -17.93 -12.71
C GLN A 153 -15.58 -17.08 -11.65
N LEU A 154 -15.25 -17.65 -10.48
CA LEU A 154 -14.52 -16.93 -9.44
C LEU A 154 -13.11 -16.55 -9.92
N TYR A 155 -12.37 -17.51 -10.48
CA TYR A 155 -11.02 -17.27 -11.00
C TYR A 155 -11.01 -16.42 -12.27
N LEU A 156 -12.02 -16.57 -13.13
CA LEU A 156 -12.24 -15.70 -14.28
C LEU A 156 -12.41 -14.25 -13.83
N GLY A 157 -13.20 -14.00 -12.78
CA GLY A 157 -13.39 -12.66 -12.23
C GLY A 157 -12.08 -12.03 -11.75
N ILE A 158 -11.30 -12.79 -10.98
CA ILE A 158 -9.97 -12.36 -10.48
C ILE A 158 -9.05 -12.00 -11.65
N THR A 159 -8.97 -12.88 -12.65
CA THR A 159 -8.09 -12.70 -13.83
C THR A 159 -8.48 -11.46 -14.64
N LEU A 160 -9.79 -11.24 -14.85
CA LEU A 160 -10.29 -10.07 -15.57
C LEU A 160 -10.02 -8.76 -14.80
N GLY A 161 -10.17 -8.78 -13.47
CA GLY A 161 -9.83 -7.66 -12.59
C GLY A 161 -8.35 -7.28 -12.67
N GLU A 162 -7.44 -8.27 -12.68
CA GLU A 162 -6.00 -8.07 -12.87
C GLU A 162 -5.65 -7.46 -14.24
N GLN A 163 -6.43 -7.77 -15.28
CA GLN A 163 -6.32 -7.14 -16.60
C GLN A 163 -6.94 -5.73 -16.66
N GLY A 164 -7.63 -5.29 -15.60
CA GLY A 164 -8.36 -4.02 -15.55
C GLY A 164 -9.74 -4.05 -16.21
N ASP A 165 -10.26 -5.23 -16.58
CA ASP A 165 -11.64 -5.42 -17.05
C ASP A 165 -12.60 -5.60 -15.87
N ILE A 166 -12.91 -4.47 -15.22
CA ILE A 166 -13.76 -4.44 -14.01
C ILE A 166 -15.21 -4.87 -14.30
N GLU A 167 -15.73 -4.56 -15.51
CA GLU A 167 -17.09 -4.97 -15.89
C GLU A 167 -17.17 -6.49 -16.06
N GLY A 168 -16.16 -7.09 -16.70
CA GLY A 168 -16.03 -8.53 -16.82
C GLY A 168 -15.87 -9.23 -15.47
N GLU A 169 -15.06 -8.67 -14.56
CA GLU A 169 -14.90 -9.16 -13.19
C GLU A 169 -16.24 -9.22 -12.44
N ILE A 170 -16.98 -8.12 -12.42
CA ILE A 170 -18.28 -8.02 -11.73
C ILE A 170 -19.29 -9.02 -12.32
N ALA A 171 -19.32 -9.15 -13.65
CA ALA A 171 -20.21 -10.08 -14.33
C ALA A 171 -19.90 -11.53 -13.94
N ALA A 172 -18.62 -11.90 -13.89
CA ALA A 172 -18.19 -13.25 -13.51
C ALA A 172 -18.60 -13.59 -12.06
N TYR A 173 -18.41 -12.68 -11.10
CA TYR A 173 -18.86 -12.90 -9.72
C TYR A 173 -20.39 -13.01 -9.60
N ARG A 174 -21.15 -12.19 -10.35
CA ARG A 174 -22.63 -12.23 -10.35
C ARG A 174 -23.20 -13.51 -10.95
N ASN A 175 -22.45 -14.21 -11.80
CA ASN A 175 -22.86 -15.48 -12.39
C ASN A 175 -22.87 -16.64 -11.39
N ILE A 176 -22.25 -16.50 -10.22
CA ILE A 176 -22.15 -17.55 -9.22
C ILE A 176 -23.37 -17.49 -8.30
N THR A 177 -24.05 -18.63 -8.15
CA THR A 177 -25.17 -18.75 -7.21
C THR A 177 -24.80 -19.62 -6.02
N ARG A 178 -25.52 -19.44 -4.89
CA ARG A 178 -25.30 -20.23 -3.68
C ARG A 178 -25.53 -21.73 -3.90
N GLU A 179 -26.45 -22.08 -4.81
CA GLU A 179 -26.77 -23.46 -5.17
C GLU A 179 -25.66 -24.14 -5.96
N ASP A 180 -24.90 -23.37 -6.76
CA ASP A 180 -23.76 -23.90 -7.52
C ASP A 180 -22.67 -24.42 -6.57
N SER A 181 -22.28 -23.58 -5.59
CA SER A 181 -21.36 -23.94 -4.52
C SER A 181 -21.32 -22.85 -3.45
N PRO A 182 -21.67 -23.14 -2.17
CA PRO A 182 -21.75 -22.11 -1.13
C PRO A 182 -20.42 -21.38 -0.85
N GLU A 183 -19.29 -22.08 -0.84
CA GLU A 183 -18.00 -21.47 -0.52
C GLU A 183 -17.47 -20.54 -1.65
N PRO A 184 -17.41 -20.96 -2.93
CA PRO A 184 -17.14 -20.06 -4.06
C PRO A 184 -18.12 -18.88 -4.14
N TYR A 185 -19.41 -19.11 -3.86
CA TYR A 185 -20.40 -18.04 -3.79
C TYR A 185 -20.03 -17.00 -2.73
N ALA A 186 -19.67 -17.43 -1.52
CA ALA A 186 -19.25 -16.53 -0.46
C ALA A 186 -18.00 -15.72 -0.83
N LYS A 187 -16.99 -16.36 -1.44
CA LYS A 187 -15.79 -15.68 -1.94
C LYS A 187 -16.12 -14.67 -3.05
N ALA A 188 -16.99 -15.03 -3.98
CA ALA A 188 -17.41 -14.17 -5.08
C ALA A 188 -18.19 -12.95 -4.58
N GLN A 189 -19.14 -13.14 -3.65
CA GLN A 189 -19.87 -12.02 -3.05
C GLN A 189 -18.94 -11.09 -2.25
N PHE A 190 -17.93 -11.64 -1.56
CA PHE A 190 -16.95 -10.83 -0.85
C PHE A 190 -16.13 -9.97 -1.82
N ASN A 191 -15.57 -10.58 -2.87
CA ASN A 191 -14.81 -9.87 -3.89
C ASN A 191 -15.68 -8.84 -4.64
N LEU A 192 -16.93 -9.20 -4.94
CA LEU A 192 -17.91 -8.30 -5.54
C LEU A 192 -18.14 -7.07 -4.65
N GLY A 193 -18.26 -7.24 -3.33
CA GLY A 193 -18.36 -6.14 -2.39
C GLY A 193 -17.13 -5.22 -2.39
N VAL A 194 -15.93 -5.79 -2.50
CA VAL A 194 -14.68 -5.03 -2.56
C VAL A 194 -14.60 -4.19 -3.83
N VAL A 195 -14.83 -4.78 -5.00
CA VAL A 195 -14.74 -4.08 -6.29
C VAL A 195 -15.81 -3.00 -6.44
N LEU A 196 -17.05 -3.27 -6.01
CA LEU A 196 -18.14 -2.28 -6.04
C LEU A 196 -17.85 -1.11 -5.08
N GLY A 197 -17.30 -1.40 -3.90
CA GLY A 197 -16.88 -0.36 -2.96
C GLY A 197 -15.79 0.53 -3.54
N ALA A 198 -14.82 -0.04 -4.25
CA ALA A 198 -13.76 0.71 -4.93
C ALA A 198 -14.31 1.60 -6.07
N GLN A 199 -15.38 1.18 -6.74
CA GLN A 199 -16.10 1.98 -7.74
C GLN A 199 -16.99 3.08 -7.13
N GLY A 200 -17.14 3.12 -5.80
CA GLY A 200 -18.06 4.05 -5.11
C GLY A 200 -19.52 3.58 -5.10
N ASN A 201 -19.81 2.35 -5.55
CA ASN A 201 -21.14 1.73 -5.54
C ASN A 201 -21.44 1.12 -4.16
N THR A 202 -21.44 1.95 -3.12
CA THR A 202 -21.48 1.54 -1.71
C THR A 202 -22.68 0.67 -1.35
N GLU A 203 -23.88 0.99 -1.83
CA GLU A 203 -25.09 0.22 -1.48
C GLU A 203 -25.08 -1.20 -2.05
N GLU A 204 -24.57 -1.37 -3.28
CA GLU A 204 -24.42 -2.70 -3.86
C GLU A 204 -23.33 -3.51 -3.14
N ALA A 205 -22.24 -2.85 -2.71
CA ALA A 205 -21.21 -3.48 -1.91
C ALA A 205 -21.76 -3.99 -0.56
N ILE A 206 -22.57 -3.18 0.13
CA ILE A 206 -23.29 -3.57 1.35
C ILE A 206 -24.18 -4.78 1.09
N SER A 207 -24.94 -4.78 -0.02
CA SER A 207 -25.79 -5.91 -0.38
C SER A 207 -24.97 -7.19 -0.61
N ALA A 208 -23.82 -7.09 -1.29
CA ALA A 208 -22.95 -8.23 -1.54
C ALA A 208 -22.40 -8.82 -0.23
N TYR A 209 -21.97 -7.97 0.73
CA TYR A 209 -21.54 -8.45 2.05
C TYR A 209 -22.67 -9.10 2.87
N ARG A 210 -23.87 -8.51 2.85
CA ARG A 210 -25.06 -9.06 3.56
C ARG A 210 -25.52 -10.41 3.00
N ASN A 211 -25.24 -10.70 1.73
CA ASN A 211 -25.60 -11.95 1.09
C ASN A 211 -24.80 -13.17 1.58
N ILE A 212 -23.69 -12.95 2.28
CA ILE A 212 -22.84 -14.02 2.80
C ILE A 212 -23.35 -14.44 4.17
N THR A 213 -23.54 -15.74 4.38
CA THR A 213 -23.94 -16.30 5.67
C THR A 213 -22.85 -17.20 6.24
N ARG A 214 -22.85 -17.39 7.57
CA ARG A 214 -21.92 -18.32 8.25
C ARG A 214 -21.97 -19.76 7.71
N LYS A 215 -23.11 -20.18 7.14
CA LYS A 215 -23.28 -21.52 6.55
C LYS A 215 -22.57 -21.65 5.21
N ASP A 216 -22.43 -20.55 4.47
CA ASP A 216 -21.75 -20.55 3.17
C ASP A 216 -20.24 -20.66 3.36
N SER A 217 -19.69 -19.84 4.25
CA SER A 217 -18.30 -19.92 4.71
C SER A 217 -18.14 -19.03 5.96
N ARG A 218 -17.69 -19.62 7.07
CA ARG A 218 -17.46 -18.88 8.32
C ARG A 218 -16.41 -17.78 8.15
N GLU A 219 -15.31 -18.11 7.46
CA GLU A 219 -14.21 -17.18 7.24
C GLU A 219 -14.63 -16.00 6.36
N GLN A 220 -15.33 -16.26 5.24
CA GLN A 220 -15.80 -15.19 4.34
C GLN A 220 -16.90 -14.36 4.99
N TYR A 221 -17.78 -14.99 5.78
CA TYR A 221 -18.76 -14.27 6.58
C TYR A 221 -18.08 -13.27 7.52
N ALA A 222 -17.08 -13.70 8.28
CA ALA A 222 -16.36 -12.83 9.21
C ALA A 222 -15.67 -11.66 8.47
N LYS A 223 -14.97 -11.94 7.36
CA LYS A 223 -14.34 -10.92 6.51
C LYS A 223 -15.36 -9.91 5.96
N ALA A 224 -16.52 -10.40 5.49
CA ALA A 224 -17.59 -9.56 4.97
C ALA A 224 -18.23 -8.70 6.05
N GLN A 225 -18.47 -9.25 7.25
CA GLN A 225 -18.99 -8.48 8.38
C GLN A 225 -18.00 -7.38 8.80
N VAL A 226 -16.69 -7.62 8.82
CA VAL A 226 -15.70 -6.55 9.10
C VAL A 226 -15.83 -5.41 8.09
N ASN A 227 -15.84 -5.71 6.79
CA ASN A 227 -15.95 -4.69 5.75
C ASN A 227 -17.29 -3.95 5.81
N LEU A 228 -18.38 -4.69 6.04
CA LEU A 228 -19.72 -4.12 6.21
C LEU A 228 -19.75 -3.13 7.39
N GLY A 229 -19.21 -3.51 8.55
CA GLY A 229 -19.16 -2.64 9.73
C GLY A 229 -18.36 -1.36 9.48
N VAL A 230 -17.22 -1.45 8.77
CA VAL A 230 -16.42 -0.27 8.40
C VAL A 230 -17.17 0.65 7.43
N VAL A 231 -17.86 0.09 6.44
CA VAL A 231 -18.64 0.87 5.47
C VAL A 231 -19.82 1.57 6.16
N LEU A 232 -20.57 0.86 7.01
CA LEU A 232 -21.68 1.42 7.78
C LEU A 232 -21.20 2.54 8.72
N ALA A 233 -20.04 2.35 9.37
CA ALA A 233 -19.46 3.38 10.23
C ALA A 233 -19.10 4.65 9.45
N LYS A 234 -18.57 4.51 8.22
CA LYS A 234 -18.31 5.66 7.33
C LYS A 234 -19.58 6.38 6.86
N GLN A 235 -20.71 5.69 6.82
CA GLN A 235 -22.04 6.26 6.54
C GLN A 235 -22.74 6.80 7.80
N ASP A 236 -22.03 6.87 8.93
CA ASP A 236 -22.56 7.28 10.25
C ASP A 236 -23.68 6.37 10.78
N GLN A 237 -23.81 5.15 10.24
CA GLN A 237 -24.75 4.12 10.70
C GLN A 237 -24.13 3.28 11.83
N LEU A 238 -23.73 3.97 12.90
CA LEU A 238 -22.89 3.40 13.96
C LEU A 238 -23.56 2.24 14.73
N ASP A 239 -24.88 2.26 14.95
CA ASP A 239 -25.57 1.16 15.67
C ASP A 239 -25.54 -0.15 14.88
N GLU A 240 -25.73 -0.06 13.56
CA GLU A 240 -25.68 -1.24 12.70
C GLU A 240 -24.23 -1.74 12.57
N ALA A 241 -23.26 -0.84 12.48
CA ALA A 241 -21.84 -1.20 12.48
C ALA A 241 -21.44 -1.98 13.74
N ILE A 242 -21.87 -1.50 14.93
CA ILE A 242 -21.65 -2.20 16.21
C ILE A 242 -22.28 -3.59 16.19
N ALA A 243 -23.54 -3.71 15.76
CA ALA A 243 -24.23 -5.00 15.68
C ALA A 243 -23.50 -5.97 14.75
N THR A 244 -23.04 -5.50 13.60
CA THR A 244 -22.25 -6.26 12.63
C THR A 244 -20.91 -6.74 13.21
N PHE A 245 -20.18 -5.91 13.96
CA PHE A 245 -18.94 -6.33 14.61
C PHE A 245 -19.19 -7.36 15.73
N CYS A 246 -20.22 -7.18 16.54
CA CYS A 246 -20.61 -8.12 17.60
C CYS A 246 -21.04 -9.50 17.06
N ASN A 247 -21.51 -9.55 15.81
CA ASN A 247 -21.92 -10.78 15.14
C ASN A 247 -20.75 -11.67 14.68
N ILE A 248 -19.49 -11.29 14.91
CA ILE A 248 -18.32 -12.10 14.57
C ILE A 248 -17.84 -12.81 15.83
N GLN A 249 -17.56 -14.11 15.74
CA GLN A 249 -17.04 -14.92 16.84
C GLN A 249 -15.61 -15.40 16.53
N PRO A 250 -14.78 -15.69 17.56
CA PRO A 250 -13.40 -16.16 17.36
C PRO A 250 -13.30 -17.42 16.49
N GLU A 251 -14.30 -18.30 16.55
CA GLU A 251 -14.37 -19.55 15.77
C GLU A 251 -14.71 -19.33 14.29
N ASP A 252 -15.18 -18.13 13.91
CA ASP A 252 -15.42 -17.82 12.50
C ASP A 252 -14.11 -17.47 11.78
N SER A 253 -13.32 -16.60 12.41
CA SER A 253 -11.98 -16.18 11.98
C SER A 253 -11.37 -15.36 13.10
N LYS A 254 -10.32 -15.89 13.73
CA LYS A 254 -9.56 -15.22 14.79
C LYS A 254 -9.11 -13.81 14.40
N GLU A 255 -8.51 -13.67 13.21
CA GLU A 255 -8.04 -12.38 12.70
C GLU A 255 -9.19 -11.39 12.45
N SER A 256 -10.30 -11.85 11.85
CA SER A 256 -11.46 -10.98 11.58
C SER A 256 -12.17 -10.57 12.86
N TYR A 257 -12.23 -11.46 13.86
CA TYR A 257 -12.73 -11.14 15.20
C TYR A 257 -11.88 -10.05 15.85
N ALA A 258 -10.55 -10.16 15.80
CA ALA A 258 -9.66 -9.12 16.33
C ALA A 258 -9.87 -7.75 15.65
N LYS A 259 -9.98 -7.74 14.31
CA LYS A 259 -10.31 -6.51 13.55
C LYS A 259 -11.66 -5.92 13.95
N ALA A 260 -12.67 -6.76 14.15
CA ALA A 260 -14.01 -6.34 14.53
C ALA A 260 -14.05 -5.74 15.94
N GLN A 261 -13.37 -6.37 16.91
CA GLN A 261 -13.25 -5.85 18.27
C GLN A 261 -12.49 -4.51 18.29
N LEU A 262 -11.45 -4.35 17.46
CA LEU A 262 -10.75 -3.07 17.34
C LEU A 262 -11.67 -1.98 16.78
N GLY A 263 -12.40 -2.28 15.70
CA GLY A 263 -13.37 -1.36 15.10
C GLY A 263 -14.51 -1.00 16.06
N LEU A 264 -15.00 -1.97 16.82
CA LEU A 264 -15.99 -1.77 17.88
C LEU A 264 -15.45 -0.81 18.95
N GLY A 265 -14.23 -1.02 19.43
CA GLY A 265 -13.61 -0.16 20.44
C GLY A 265 -13.50 1.30 19.98
N MET A 266 -13.07 1.51 18.73
CA MET A 266 -12.96 2.86 18.15
C MET A 266 -14.32 3.57 18.01
N ILE A 267 -15.38 2.85 17.62
CA ILE A 267 -16.73 3.42 17.51
C ILE A 267 -17.28 3.78 18.90
N LEU A 268 -17.08 2.90 19.89
CA LEU A 268 -17.54 3.14 21.27
C LEU A 268 -16.83 4.35 21.89
N GLU A 269 -15.52 4.48 21.65
CA GLU A 269 -14.73 5.64 22.06
C GLU A 269 -15.25 6.94 21.43
N ALA A 270 -15.53 6.94 20.11
CA ALA A 270 -16.12 8.09 19.42
C ALA A 270 -17.51 8.49 19.96
N ARG A 271 -18.25 7.53 20.56
CA ARG A 271 -19.53 7.78 21.25
C ARG A 271 -19.36 8.19 22.72
N GLY A 272 -18.14 8.19 23.25
CA GLY A 272 -17.85 8.45 24.65
C GLY A 272 -18.10 7.26 25.59
N ASP A 273 -18.38 6.06 25.07
CA ASP A 273 -18.45 4.82 25.87
C ASP A 273 -17.05 4.24 26.04
N THR A 274 -16.27 4.89 26.91
CA THR A 274 -14.88 4.53 27.17
C THR A 274 -14.73 3.14 27.80
N GLU A 275 -15.64 2.74 28.68
CA GLU A 275 -15.59 1.42 29.32
C GLU A 275 -15.88 0.31 28.31
N GLY A 276 -16.86 0.51 27.42
CA GLY A 276 -17.13 -0.39 26.30
C GLY A 276 -15.91 -0.51 25.36
N ALA A 277 -15.25 0.60 25.06
CA ALA A 277 -14.03 0.60 24.24
C ALA A 277 -12.90 -0.20 24.87
N ILE A 278 -12.63 0.02 26.17
CA ILE A 278 -11.63 -0.73 26.93
C ILE A 278 -11.94 -2.23 26.94
N ALA A 279 -13.20 -2.61 27.13
CA ALA A 279 -13.62 -4.01 27.10
C ALA A 279 -13.37 -4.64 25.72
N ALA A 280 -13.74 -3.94 24.64
CA ALA A 280 -13.50 -4.41 23.27
C ALA A 280 -12.00 -4.59 22.97
N TYR A 281 -11.15 -3.65 23.36
CA TYR A 281 -9.70 -3.79 23.18
C TYR A 281 -9.11 -4.93 24.01
N ARG A 282 -9.63 -5.19 25.22
CA ARG A 282 -9.20 -6.31 26.08
C ARG A 282 -9.64 -7.69 25.57
N ASN A 283 -10.69 -7.76 24.77
CA ASN A 283 -11.15 -9.02 24.18
C ASN A 283 -10.19 -9.59 23.12
N ILE A 284 -9.27 -8.76 22.61
CA ILE A 284 -8.29 -9.17 21.61
C ILE A 284 -7.10 -9.81 22.33
N THR A 285 -6.77 -11.04 21.95
CA THR A 285 -5.63 -11.78 22.50
C THR A 285 -4.53 -11.95 21.46
N ARG A 286 -3.31 -12.23 21.93
CA ARG A 286 -2.15 -12.49 21.06
C ARG A 286 -2.36 -13.71 20.15
N GLU A 287 -3.17 -14.68 20.59
CA GLU A 287 -3.51 -15.87 19.78
C GLU A 287 -4.47 -15.56 18.63
N ASP A 288 -5.23 -14.46 18.72
CA ASP A 288 -6.16 -14.06 17.66
C ASP A 288 -5.40 -13.49 16.46
N SER A 289 -4.48 -12.57 16.77
CA SER A 289 -3.47 -12.04 15.87
C SER A 289 -2.48 -11.19 16.67
N PRO A 290 -1.16 -11.48 16.63
CA PRO A 290 -0.16 -10.69 17.33
C PRO A 290 -0.18 -9.20 16.91
N GLU A 291 -0.34 -8.92 15.61
CA GLU A 291 -0.37 -7.56 15.08
C GLU A 291 -1.60 -6.77 15.58
N TRP A 292 -2.81 -7.36 15.49
CA TRP A 292 -4.03 -6.70 15.97
C TRP A 292 -4.08 -6.59 17.49
N TYR A 293 -3.50 -7.54 18.21
CA TYR A 293 -3.30 -7.44 19.65
C TYR A 293 -2.42 -6.24 20.00
N ALA A 294 -1.29 -6.05 19.33
CA ALA A 294 -0.44 -4.89 19.56
C ALA A 294 -1.18 -3.57 19.27
N GLN A 295 -1.94 -3.50 18.18
CA GLN A 295 -2.74 -2.31 17.86
C GLN A 295 -3.82 -2.04 18.93
N ALA A 296 -4.47 -3.08 19.44
CA ALA A 296 -5.44 -2.98 20.53
C ALA A 296 -4.81 -2.49 21.83
N GLN A 297 -3.61 -2.98 22.17
CA GLN A 297 -2.86 -2.52 23.35
C GLN A 297 -2.41 -1.05 23.22
N ILE A 298 -2.07 -0.58 22.00
CA ILE A 298 -1.82 0.84 21.76
C ILE A 298 -3.06 1.67 22.08
N ASN A 299 -4.20 1.32 21.48
CA ASN A 299 -5.45 2.08 21.68
C ASN A 299 -5.87 2.02 23.15
N LEU A 300 -5.82 0.84 23.78
CA LEU A 300 -6.08 0.67 25.21
C LEU A 300 -5.18 1.57 26.06
N GLY A 301 -3.90 1.67 25.73
CA GLY A 301 -2.95 2.53 26.43
C GLY A 301 -3.29 4.01 26.32
N ILE A 302 -3.71 4.47 25.13
CA ILE A 302 -4.16 5.85 24.89
C ILE A 302 -5.43 6.12 25.71
N THR A 303 -6.47 5.29 25.54
CA THR A 303 -7.77 5.45 26.21
C THR A 303 -7.63 5.45 27.74
N LEU A 304 -6.83 4.54 28.31
CA LEU A 304 -6.57 4.50 29.76
C LEU A 304 -5.79 5.74 30.23
N GLY A 305 -4.86 6.24 29.44
CA GLY A 305 -4.11 7.46 29.73
C GLY A 305 -5.01 8.70 29.76
N GLU A 306 -5.96 8.81 28.83
CA GLU A 306 -6.96 9.88 28.79
C GLU A 306 -7.92 9.86 30.00
N GLN A 307 -8.25 8.66 30.51
CA GLN A 307 -8.96 8.50 31.78
C GLN A 307 -8.11 8.83 33.03
N GLY A 308 -6.83 9.17 32.86
CA GLY A 308 -5.88 9.40 33.96
C GLY A 308 -5.34 8.12 34.60
N ASN A 309 -5.64 6.94 34.05
CA ASN A 309 -5.10 5.66 34.52
C ASN A 309 -3.72 5.39 33.89
N THR A 310 -2.72 6.18 34.31
CA THR A 310 -1.33 6.08 33.82
C THR A 310 -0.73 4.68 34.01
N GLY A 311 -0.99 4.04 35.16
CA GLY A 311 -0.47 2.70 35.43
C GLY A 311 -1.02 1.64 34.46
N GLY A 312 -2.32 1.73 34.13
CA GLY A 312 -2.94 0.89 33.12
C GLY A 312 -2.39 1.14 31.72
N ALA A 313 -2.15 2.40 31.36
CA ALA A 313 -1.55 2.78 30.09
C ALA A 313 -0.13 2.23 29.92
N ILE A 314 0.71 2.38 30.94
CA ILE A 314 2.07 1.82 30.98
C ILE A 314 2.05 0.29 30.84
N ALA A 315 1.12 -0.38 31.54
CA ALA A 315 0.99 -1.83 31.43
C ALA A 315 0.60 -2.26 30.00
N ALA A 316 -0.34 -1.56 29.37
CA ALA A 316 -0.76 -1.85 27.99
C ALA A 316 0.42 -1.70 27.01
N TYR A 317 1.20 -0.62 27.10
CA TYR A 317 2.37 -0.45 26.23
C TYR A 317 3.48 -1.48 26.49
N ARG A 318 3.69 -1.90 27.75
CA ARG A 318 4.67 -2.93 28.11
C ARG A 318 4.29 -4.34 27.64
N ASN A 319 2.99 -4.61 27.41
CA ASN A 319 2.54 -5.90 26.89
C ASN A 319 2.97 -6.15 25.43
N ILE A 320 3.25 -5.09 24.68
CA ILE A 320 3.62 -5.19 23.26
C ILE A 320 5.09 -5.60 23.17
N THR A 321 5.39 -6.63 22.37
CA THR A 321 6.76 -7.11 22.12
C THR A 321 7.16 -6.94 20.66
N ARG A 322 8.46 -7.08 20.37
CA ARG A 322 9.00 -7.04 19.00
C ARG A 322 8.44 -8.13 18.09
N GLU A 323 8.02 -9.26 18.66
CA GLU A 323 7.44 -10.39 17.92
C GLU A 323 6.01 -10.11 17.44
N ASP A 324 5.28 -9.21 18.12
CA ASP A 324 3.91 -8.84 17.73
C ASP A 324 3.92 -7.99 16.46
N SER A 325 4.70 -6.91 16.48
CA SER A 325 4.96 -6.02 15.35
C SER A 325 6.07 -5.04 15.74
N LEU A 326 7.14 -4.98 14.93
CA LEU A 326 8.26 -4.07 15.17
C LEU A 326 7.82 -2.60 15.15
N GLU A 327 6.96 -2.22 14.20
CA GLU A 327 6.45 -0.85 14.06
C GLU A 327 5.57 -0.46 15.27
N LEU A 328 4.63 -1.33 15.66
CA LEU A 328 3.73 -1.05 16.78
C LEU A 328 4.46 -1.09 18.13
N TYR A 329 5.47 -1.96 18.27
CA TYR A 329 6.37 -1.97 19.42
C TYR A 329 7.09 -0.62 19.56
N ALA A 330 7.66 -0.09 18.48
CA ALA A 330 8.32 1.21 18.53
C ALA A 330 7.34 2.34 18.92
N LYS A 331 6.13 2.36 18.37
CA LYS A 331 5.08 3.32 18.79
C LYS A 331 4.72 3.17 20.28
N ALA A 332 4.60 1.94 20.77
CA ALA A 332 4.33 1.67 22.17
C ALA A 332 5.45 2.18 23.09
N GLN A 333 6.70 1.93 22.70
CA GLN A 333 7.87 2.36 23.46
C GLN A 333 8.00 3.88 23.48
N PHE A 334 7.67 4.57 22.38
CA PHE A 334 7.65 6.04 22.36
C PHE A 334 6.60 6.60 23.33
N ASN A 335 5.36 6.10 23.26
CA ASN A 335 4.29 6.52 24.18
C ASN A 335 4.60 6.16 25.64
N LEU A 336 5.20 5.00 25.88
CA LEU A 336 5.69 4.58 27.19
C LEU A 336 6.74 5.56 27.72
N GLY A 337 7.71 5.97 26.88
CA GLY A 337 8.72 6.97 27.23
C GLY A 337 8.11 8.29 27.67
N LEU A 338 7.12 8.80 26.93
CA LEU A 338 6.40 10.04 27.28
C LEU A 338 5.66 9.93 28.63
N LEU A 339 5.03 8.79 28.93
CA LEU A 339 4.36 8.58 30.22
C LEU A 339 5.37 8.46 31.38
N LEU A 340 6.47 7.74 31.18
CA LEU A 340 7.53 7.59 32.18
C LEU A 340 8.20 8.93 32.50
N LEU A 341 8.33 9.83 31.52
CA LEU A 341 8.78 11.20 31.77
C LEU A 341 7.83 11.98 32.69
N LYS A 342 6.51 11.83 32.52
CA LYS A 342 5.53 12.45 33.42
C LYS A 342 5.62 11.90 34.84
N GLU A 343 6.02 10.64 34.99
CA GLU A 343 6.30 10.00 36.29
C GLU A 343 7.73 10.30 36.84
N ASN A 344 8.53 11.10 36.13
CA ASN A 344 9.91 11.43 36.45
C ASN A 344 10.87 10.21 36.46
N SER A 345 10.52 9.14 35.74
CA SER A 345 11.31 7.92 35.55
C SER A 345 12.27 8.05 34.36
N ILE A 346 13.26 8.94 34.47
CA ILE A 346 14.09 9.40 33.34
C ILE A 346 14.87 8.27 32.65
N GLU A 347 15.52 7.38 33.40
CA GLU A 347 16.34 6.30 32.80
C GLU A 347 15.50 5.27 32.05
N GLU A 348 14.30 4.93 32.57
CA GLU A 348 13.38 4.07 31.85
C GLU A 348 12.82 4.75 30.60
N ALA A 349 12.54 6.06 30.67
CA ALA A 349 12.10 6.83 29.53
C ALA A 349 13.16 6.86 28.42
N LYS A 350 14.44 7.10 28.77
CA LYS A 350 15.56 7.03 27.82
C LYS A 350 15.61 5.66 27.12
N LYS A 351 15.52 4.57 27.89
CA LYS A 351 15.49 3.22 27.32
C LYS A 351 14.31 3.02 26.37
N ALA A 352 13.14 3.51 26.74
CA ALA A 352 11.94 3.42 25.90
C ALA A 352 12.12 4.20 24.59
N PHE A 353 12.65 5.43 24.62
CA PHE A 353 12.97 6.19 23.41
C PHE A 353 14.02 5.49 22.53
N SER A 354 15.09 4.94 23.11
CA SER A 354 16.07 4.16 22.34
C SER A 354 15.44 2.94 21.65
N ASN A 355 14.44 2.30 22.27
CA ASN A 355 13.70 1.20 21.66
C ASN A 355 12.76 1.65 20.53
N SER A 356 12.33 2.91 20.50
CA SER A 356 11.47 3.47 19.46
C SER A 356 12.23 4.12 18.29
N SER A 357 13.50 4.48 18.47
CA SER A 357 14.34 5.13 17.46
C SER A 357 14.37 4.44 16.07
N PRO A 358 14.29 3.09 15.93
CA PRO A 358 14.32 2.46 14.61
C PRO A 358 13.15 2.83 13.68
N PHE A 359 12.00 3.21 14.22
CA PHE A 359 10.82 3.60 13.42
C PHE A 359 10.40 5.06 13.63
N LEU A 360 10.73 5.64 14.78
CA LEU A 360 10.38 7.03 15.17
C LEU A 360 11.65 7.80 15.48
N TYR A 361 12.60 7.80 14.55
CA TYR A 361 13.96 8.30 14.77
C TYR A 361 13.98 9.75 15.23
N TYR A 362 13.38 10.66 14.45
CA TYR A 362 13.38 12.09 14.78
C TYR A 362 12.77 12.35 16.16
N GLN A 363 11.60 11.76 16.42
CA GLN A 363 10.89 11.95 17.67
C GLN A 363 11.70 11.40 18.86
N SER A 364 12.20 10.17 18.74
CA SER A 364 12.93 9.47 19.80
C SER A 364 14.27 10.14 20.12
N GLU A 365 15.05 10.48 19.09
CA GLU A 365 16.33 11.16 19.26
C GLU A 365 16.17 12.58 19.78
N SER A 366 15.09 13.28 19.41
CA SER A 366 14.79 14.60 19.99
C SER A 366 14.61 14.48 21.50
N GLN A 367 13.79 13.53 21.96
CA GLN A 367 13.58 13.30 23.38
C GLN A 367 14.87 12.86 24.09
N LEU A 368 15.65 11.94 23.50
CA LEU A 368 16.93 11.51 24.06
C LEU A 368 17.93 12.67 24.21
N LYS A 369 18.06 13.51 23.19
CA LYS A 369 18.94 14.70 23.22
C LYS A 369 18.47 15.70 24.28
N ILE A 370 17.17 15.96 24.38
CA ILE A 370 16.59 16.81 25.43
C ILE A 370 16.97 16.26 26.82
N LEU A 371 16.82 14.96 27.05
CA LEU A 371 17.12 14.32 28.34
C LEU A 371 18.62 14.17 28.65
N ASN A 372 19.49 14.52 27.70
CA ASN A 372 20.94 14.60 27.91
C ASN A 372 21.40 16.04 28.18
N CYS A 373 20.53 17.04 28.04
CA CYS A 373 20.80 18.40 28.47
C CYS A 373 20.69 18.56 30.00
N PRO A 374 21.06 19.74 30.55
CA PRO A 374 20.73 20.09 31.93
C PRO A 374 19.22 19.99 32.24
N PRO A 375 18.80 19.42 33.40
CA PRO A 375 17.39 19.19 33.71
C PRO A 375 16.47 20.41 33.70
N ASP A 376 17.01 21.59 33.98
CA ASP A 376 16.29 22.87 33.93
C ASP A 376 15.91 23.30 32.49
N SER A 377 16.52 22.66 31.48
CA SER A 377 16.25 22.91 30.06
C SER A 377 15.18 22.00 29.48
N TYR A 378 14.84 20.87 30.12
CA TYR A 378 13.94 19.84 29.57
C TYR A 378 12.59 20.41 29.15
N THR A 379 11.91 21.10 30.06
CA THR A 379 10.58 21.65 29.81
C THR A 379 10.60 22.67 28.67
N LYS A 380 11.64 23.52 28.62
CA LYS A 380 11.73 24.58 27.60
C LYS A 380 12.00 23.98 26.21
N LEU A 381 12.92 23.02 26.12
CA LEU A 381 13.21 22.33 24.87
C LEU A 381 12.04 21.45 24.41
N GLY A 382 11.34 20.78 25.33
CA GLY A 382 10.10 20.06 25.04
C GLY A 382 9.03 20.96 24.44
N GLN A 383 8.81 22.15 25.01
CA GLN A 383 7.86 23.12 24.45
C GLN A 383 8.25 23.64 23.05
N ILE A 384 9.55 23.70 22.73
CA ILE A 384 10.06 24.04 21.39
C ILE A 384 9.76 22.89 20.43
N TYR A 385 10.08 21.65 20.83
CA TYR A 385 9.78 20.43 20.10
C TYR A 385 8.28 20.34 19.75
N ASP A 386 7.39 20.52 20.73
CA ASP A 386 5.93 20.50 20.53
C ASP A 386 5.46 21.57 19.52
N SER A 387 6.11 22.74 19.50
CA SER A 387 5.78 23.81 18.55
C SER A 387 6.17 23.44 17.12
N ILE A 388 7.32 22.78 16.96
CA ILE A 388 7.81 22.30 15.67
C ILE A 388 6.94 21.17 15.16
N GLU A 389 6.54 20.23 16.02
CA GLU A 389 5.56 19.19 15.68
C GLU A 389 4.24 19.81 15.21
N SER A 390 3.72 20.80 15.93
CA SER A 390 2.49 21.53 15.55
C SER A 390 2.59 22.17 14.15
N ILE A 391 3.72 22.80 13.83
CA ILE A 391 3.93 23.42 12.51
C ILE A 391 3.99 22.35 11.42
N ILE A 392 4.79 21.30 11.61
CA ILE A 392 4.95 20.21 10.62
C ILE A 392 3.61 19.53 10.36
N GLN A 393 2.84 19.25 11.41
CA GLN A 393 1.49 18.68 11.30
C GLN A 393 0.55 19.58 10.49
N THR A 394 0.69 20.91 10.59
CA THR A 394 -0.10 21.90 9.84
C THR A 394 0.29 21.94 8.36
N LEU A 395 1.57 21.71 8.06
CA LEU A 395 2.10 21.69 6.70
C LEU A 395 1.90 20.34 5.99
N PHE A 396 1.75 19.26 6.75
CA PHE A 396 1.62 17.91 6.23
C PHE A 396 0.34 17.72 5.41
N ILE A 397 0.46 17.16 4.22
CA ILE A 397 -0.65 16.92 3.31
C ILE A 397 -1.16 15.49 3.52
N SER A 398 -2.16 15.33 4.40
CA SER A 398 -2.72 14.01 4.77
C SER A 398 -3.61 13.39 3.67
N SER A 399 -3.80 12.06 3.70
CA SER A 399 -4.58 11.30 2.71
C SER A 399 -6.04 11.02 3.05
N TYR A 400 -6.44 11.19 4.32
CA TYR A 400 -7.79 10.89 4.83
C TYR A 400 -8.72 12.11 4.82
N GLY A 401 -8.20 13.23 4.33
CA GLY A 401 -8.86 14.51 4.19
C GLY A 401 -7.73 15.51 4.03
N GLY A 402 -7.49 15.97 2.80
CA GLY A 402 -6.46 16.97 2.55
C GLY A 402 -6.67 18.15 3.48
N ILE A 403 -5.61 18.73 4.04
CA ILE A 403 -5.77 19.99 4.74
C ILE A 403 -6.16 21.03 3.67
N ALA A 404 -7.39 21.56 3.76
CA ALA A 404 -8.17 22.25 2.72
C ALA A 404 -9.11 21.43 1.81
N GLY A 405 -9.50 20.20 2.20
CA GLY A 405 -10.57 19.45 1.52
C GLY A 405 -10.22 19.02 0.10
N GLU A 406 -8.92 18.89 -0.21
CA GLU A 406 -8.42 18.50 -1.52
C GLU A 406 -8.69 17.02 -1.78
N GLU A 407 -9.89 16.68 -2.25
CA GLU A 407 -10.22 15.37 -2.79
C GLU A 407 -10.70 15.48 -4.25
N PRO A 408 -9.97 14.88 -5.22
CA PRO A 408 -8.65 14.26 -5.08
C PRO A 408 -7.52 15.29 -4.90
N LEU A 409 -6.43 14.88 -4.21
CA LEU A 409 -5.16 15.63 -4.16
C LEU A 409 -4.61 15.78 -5.59
N LYS A 410 -4.17 17.00 -5.94
CA LYS A 410 -3.62 17.31 -7.27
C LYS A 410 -2.35 18.13 -7.15
N VAL A 411 -1.23 17.44 -7.05
CA VAL A 411 0.11 18.04 -7.08
C VAL A 411 0.87 17.55 -8.29
N ALA A 412 1.73 18.38 -8.83
CA ALA A 412 2.42 18.11 -10.08
C ALA A 412 3.94 18.18 -9.95
N HIS A 413 4.62 17.29 -10.67
CA HIS A 413 6.06 17.35 -10.91
C HIS A 413 6.31 17.78 -12.35
N TYR A 414 7.01 18.90 -12.54
CA TYR A 414 7.39 19.38 -13.86
C TYR A 414 8.74 18.81 -14.26
N THR A 415 8.79 18.13 -15.40
CA THR A 415 10.01 17.49 -15.88
C THR A 415 10.08 17.52 -17.41
N ARG A 416 11.20 17.03 -17.96
CA ARG A 416 11.41 16.92 -19.39
C ARG A 416 10.62 15.73 -19.96
N PRO A 417 10.10 15.80 -21.19
CA PRO A 417 9.47 14.67 -21.85
C PRO A 417 10.33 13.40 -21.85
N SER A 418 11.64 13.53 -22.11
CA SER A 418 12.61 12.41 -22.06
C SER A 418 12.62 11.71 -20.70
N ILE A 419 12.81 12.48 -19.63
CA ILE A 419 12.84 11.98 -18.26
C ILE A 419 11.48 11.40 -17.86
N ALA A 420 10.36 12.04 -18.24
CA ALA A 420 9.04 11.48 -18.00
C ALA A 420 8.84 10.14 -18.70
N GLY A 421 9.39 9.96 -19.91
CA GLY A 421 9.42 8.66 -20.60
C GLY A 421 10.13 7.58 -19.78
N ASP A 422 11.31 7.90 -19.23
CA ASP A 422 12.08 6.98 -18.40
C ASP A 422 11.36 6.61 -17.09
N LEU A 423 10.62 7.55 -16.50
CA LEU A 423 9.83 7.30 -15.28
C LEU A 423 8.57 6.45 -15.52
N ILE A 424 8.07 6.39 -16.76
CA ILE A 424 6.75 5.81 -17.11
C ILE A 424 6.87 4.51 -17.91
N ALA A 425 8.06 4.19 -18.44
CA ALA A 425 8.30 3.05 -19.34
C ALA A 425 7.57 1.75 -18.91
N GLY A 426 6.93 1.05 -19.85
CA GLY A 426 6.24 -0.21 -19.54
C GLY A 426 7.16 -1.40 -19.22
N ASP A 427 8.42 -1.33 -19.65
CA ASP A 427 9.44 -2.38 -19.46
C ASP A 427 10.14 -2.17 -18.11
N THR A 428 9.95 -3.10 -17.18
CA THR A 428 10.50 -3.01 -15.81
C THR A 428 12.03 -2.89 -15.78
N ALA A 429 12.73 -3.36 -16.82
CA ALA A 429 14.18 -3.21 -16.94
C ALA A 429 14.61 -1.79 -17.38
N LYS A 430 13.69 -0.97 -17.88
CA LYS A 430 13.95 0.40 -18.38
C LYS A 430 13.37 1.49 -17.49
N VAL A 431 12.50 1.17 -16.54
CA VAL A 431 11.91 2.14 -15.62
C VAL A 431 12.98 2.72 -14.71
N SER A 432 13.18 4.04 -14.80
CA SER A 432 13.94 4.78 -13.80
C SER A 432 13.04 5.16 -12.61
N PRO A 433 13.48 4.98 -11.36
CA PRO A 433 12.80 5.53 -10.20
C PRO A 433 12.77 7.07 -10.21
N LEU A 434 11.75 7.66 -9.58
CA LEU A 434 11.79 9.07 -9.18
C LEU A 434 12.94 9.28 -8.20
N ARG A 435 13.63 10.40 -8.27
CA ARG A 435 14.80 10.69 -7.42
C ARG A 435 14.54 11.83 -6.45
N LEU A 436 15.07 11.72 -5.24
CA LEU A 436 15.27 12.85 -4.34
C LEU A 436 16.73 13.30 -4.44
N SER A 437 16.96 14.57 -4.72
CA SER A 437 18.31 15.13 -4.92
C SER A 437 18.80 15.84 -3.68
N MET A 438 20.12 15.85 -3.45
CA MET A 438 20.72 16.56 -2.32
C MET A 438 20.41 18.07 -2.39
N VAL A 439 19.95 18.66 -1.28
CA VAL A 439 19.61 20.10 -1.18
C VAL A 439 20.78 21.00 -1.57
N LYS A 440 22.02 20.62 -1.22
CA LYS A 440 23.22 21.40 -1.60
C LYS A 440 23.41 21.55 -3.12
N GLY A 441 22.75 20.71 -3.94
CA GLY A 441 22.79 20.77 -5.39
C GLY A 441 21.60 21.50 -6.03
N THR A 442 20.71 22.10 -5.25
CA THR A 442 19.56 22.85 -5.77
C THR A 442 19.99 24.25 -6.24
N ASN A 443 19.12 24.90 -7.03
CA ASN A 443 19.44 26.21 -7.62
C ASN A 443 19.37 27.36 -6.61
N ASP A 444 18.69 27.18 -5.48
CA ASP A 444 18.53 28.19 -4.44
C ASP A 444 19.53 27.96 -3.29
N PRO A 445 20.63 28.74 -3.22
CA PRO A 445 21.66 28.58 -2.19
C PRO A 445 21.20 29.03 -0.79
N THR A 446 19.98 29.56 -0.67
CA THR A 446 19.35 29.96 0.60
C THR A 446 18.50 28.85 1.21
N GLU A 447 18.29 27.73 0.50
CA GLU A 447 17.58 26.57 1.05
C GLU A 447 18.24 26.08 2.35
N GLY A 448 17.41 25.98 3.39
CA GLY A 448 17.85 25.62 4.74
C GLY A 448 18.52 26.75 5.55
N LYS A 449 18.57 27.98 5.05
CA LYS A 449 19.09 29.15 5.79
C LYS A 449 18.00 30.11 6.25
N ILE A 450 16.94 30.26 5.45
CA ILE A 450 15.87 31.25 5.67
C ILE A 450 15.24 31.19 7.06
N LEU A 451 14.97 29.98 7.59
CA LEU A 451 14.41 29.84 8.94
C LEU A 451 15.37 30.38 10.01
N TYR A 452 16.66 30.10 9.88
CA TYR A 452 17.67 30.54 10.85
C TYR A 452 17.91 32.04 10.76
N ASP A 453 17.93 32.61 9.55
CA ASP A 453 18.00 34.07 9.37
C ASP A 453 16.84 34.77 10.09
N TYR A 454 15.62 34.21 9.96
CA TYR A 454 14.45 34.71 10.67
C TYR A 454 14.62 34.60 12.19
N LEU A 455 14.99 33.42 12.70
CA LEU A 455 15.16 33.19 14.13
C LEU A 455 16.28 34.04 14.73
N HIS A 456 17.39 34.25 14.03
CA HIS A 456 18.47 35.13 14.47
C HIS A 456 17.96 36.55 14.68
N LYS A 457 17.16 37.05 13.73
CA LYS A 457 16.61 38.40 13.80
C LYS A 457 15.50 38.53 14.85
N SER A 458 14.53 37.61 14.86
CA SER A 458 13.37 37.67 15.74
C SER A 458 13.72 37.40 17.20
N CYS A 459 14.72 36.54 17.46
CA CYS A 459 15.21 36.25 18.81
C CYS A 459 16.32 37.20 19.29
N GLU A 460 16.84 38.09 18.43
CA GLU A 460 18.01 38.95 18.70
C GLU A 460 19.27 38.15 19.07
N LEU A 461 19.47 37.00 18.42
CA LEU A 461 20.62 36.13 18.65
C LEU A 461 21.83 36.62 17.83
N SER A 462 23.04 36.48 18.37
CA SER A 462 24.24 36.73 17.58
C SER A 462 24.33 35.77 16.39
N SER A 463 24.81 36.26 15.25
CA SER A 463 25.06 35.45 14.06
C SER A 463 25.99 34.29 14.40
N GLY A 464 25.67 33.06 14.02
CA GLY A 464 26.52 31.90 14.30
C GLY A 464 26.14 31.04 15.50
N ILE A 465 25.08 31.38 16.25
CA ILE A 465 24.55 30.53 17.33
C ILE A 465 23.83 29.30 16.78
N LEU A 466 23.08 29.46 15.68
CA LEU A 466 22.31 28.38 15.04
C LEU A 466 22.95 27.92 13.71
N ASP A 467 24.07 28.54 13.31
CA ASP A 467 24.71 28.24 12.04
C ASP A 467 25.25 26.80 12.02
N ALA A 468 24.76 26.04 11.06
CA ALA A 468 25.06 24.62 10.86
C ALA A 468 26.54 24.34 10.51
N ASP A 469 27.36 25.35 10.24
CA ASP A 469 28.79 25.19 9.91
C ASP A 469 29.65 24.82 11.15
N LYS A 470 29.05 24.78 12.35
CA LYS A 470 29.65 24.22 13.58
C LYS A 470 29.22 22.79 13.90
N GLU A 471 28.52 22.10 12.99
CA GLU A 471 28.51 20.65 13.03
C GLU A 471 29.95 20.18 12.82
N SER A 472 30.55 19.59 13.85
CA SER A 472 31.87 18.94 13.69
C SER A 472 31.81 18.01 12.49
N ASP A 473 32.91 17.90 11.74
CA ASP A 473 33.11 16.96 10.61
C ASP A 473 32.76 15.47 10.90
N SER A 474 32.28 15.14 12.11
CA SER A 474 31.91 13.82 12.58
C SER A 474 30.44 13.41 12.33
N GLN A 475 29.50 14.34 12.08
CA GLN A 475 28.10 14.03 11.73
C GLN A 475 27.71 14.74 10.42
N ALA A 476 28.01 14.11 9.30
CA ALA A 476 27.65 14.64 7.98
C ALA A 476 26.13 14.47 7.74
N LEU A 477 25.32 15.39 8.27
CA LEU A 477 23.88 15.47 7.97
C LEU A 477 23.67 15.82 6.49
N ALA A 478 22.77 15.10 5.83
CA ALA A 478 22.45 15.31 4.42
C ALA A 478 20.94 15.31 4.18
N ALA A 479 20.42 16.40 3.61
CA ALA A 479 19.02 16.52 3.23
C ALA A 479 18.84 16.29 1.73
N PHE A 480 17.82 15.51 1.39
CA PHE A 480 17.41 15.18 0.03
C PHE A 480 15.96 15.58 -0.18
N ILE A 481 15.65 16.19 -1.31
CA ILE A 481 14.31 16.66 -1.62
C ILE A 481 13.85 16.26 -3.03
N SER A 482 12.53 16.09 -3.17
CA SER A 482 11.86 16.10 -4.47
C SER A 482 10.68 17.05 -4.41
N CYS A 483 10.58 17.91 -5.42
CA CYS A 483 9.72 19.08 -5.43
C CYS A 483 8.49 18.85 -6.33
N PHE A 484 7.35 19.32 -5.85
CA PHE A 484 6.06 19.29 -6.50
C PHE A 484 5.40 20.67 -6.36
N THR A 485 4.34 20.92 -7.13
CA THR A 485 3.61 22.18 -7.07
C THR A 485 2.11 21.95 -7.11
N PHE A 486 1.36 22.84 -6.45
CA PHE A 486 -0.10 22.90 -6.56
C PHE A 486 -0.58 23.38 -7.94
N ASN A 487 0.31 24.01 -8.71
CA ASN A 487 0.03 24.57 -10.02
C ASN A 487 0.31 23.57 -11.13
N HIS A 488 -0.64 22.66 -11.36
CA HIS A 488 -0.50 21.50 -12.27
C HIS A 488 -0.62 21.79 -13.78
N ASP A 489 -1.12 22.96 -14.19
CA ASP A 489 -1.12 23.41 -15.59
C ASP A 489 -0.78 24.91 -15.65
N SER A 490 0.50 25.24 -15.43
CA SER A 490 0.99 26.61 -15.31
C SER A 490 2.07 26.93 -16.33
N LEU A 491 1.86 28.01 -17.08
CA LEU A 491 2.83 28.51 -18.04
C LEU A 491 4.15 28.94 -17.37
N ASN A 492 4.08 29.56 -16.19
CA ASN A 492 5.27 29.98 -15.46
C ASN A 492 6.11 28.75 -15.10
N GLN A 493 5.48 27.68 -14.64
CA GLN A 493 6.16 26.42 -14.35
C GLN A 493 6.81 25.80 -15.60
N PHE A 494 6.09 25.76 -16.74
CA PHE A 494 6.64 25.29 -18.02
C PHE A 494 7.80 26.15 -18.57
N ARG A 495 7.88 27.42 -18.19
CA ARG A 495 8.98 28.31 -18.57
C ARG A 495 10.21 28.14 -17.68
N LEU A 496 10.01 27.78 -16.42
CA LEU A 496 11.08 27.63 -15.44
C LEU A 496 11.68 26.22 -15.45
N TYR A 497 10.83 25.19 -15.57
CA TYR A 497 11.21 23.79 -15.37
C TYR A 497 10.96 22.91 -16.61
N GLY A 498 11.57 21.73 -16.62
CA GLY A 498 11.31 20.70 -17.63
C GLY A 498 11.76 21.04 -19.05
N LYS A 499 12.65 22.02 -19.23
CA LYS A 499 13.14 22.44 -20.55
C LYS A 499 13.85 21.29 -21.28
N GLU A 500 13.25 20.78 -22.34
CA GLU A 500 13.85 19.80 -23.26
C GLU A 500 14.78 20.52 -24.24
N GLY A 501 16.02 20.06 -24.35
CA GLY A 501 17.04 20.74 -25.18
C GLY A 501 17.29 22.22 -24.82
N GLY A 502 16.91 22.67 -23.61
CA GLY A 502 17.01 24.07 -23.19
C GLY A 502 15.88 24.99 -23.68
N LEU A 503 14.88 24.47 -24.39
CA LEU A 503 13.76 25.26 -24.92
C LEU A 503 12.71 25.55 -23.85
N GLU A 504 12.21 26.78 -23.78
CA GLU A 504 11.10 27.14 -22.89
C GLU A 504 9.79 26.47 -23.32
N ALA A 505 8.93 26.14 -22.34
CA ALA A 505 7.63 25.53 -22.57
C ALA A 505 7.68 24.29 -23.48
N SER A 506 8.69 23.44 -23.25
CA SER A 506 8.88 22.13 -23.87
C SER A 506 8.78 20.97 -22.85
N GLY A 507 8.48 21.28 -21.59
CA GLY A 507 8.32 20.31 -20.50
C GLY A 507 6.95 19.64 -20.44
N VAL A 508 6.83 18.69 -19.53
CA VAL A 508 5.57 18.05 -19.15
C VAL A 508 5.32 18.21 -17.67
N SER A 509 4.04 18.22 -17.30
CA SER A 509 3.57 18.23 -15.92
C SER A 509 2.93 16.88 -15.61
N LEU A 510 3.52 16.15 -14.67
CA LEU A 510 3.03 14.86 -14.19
C LEU A 510 2.20 15.07 -12.92
N VAL A 511 0.89 14.83 -12.98
CA VAL A 511 -0.03 15.05 -11.86
C VAL A 511 -0.25 13.75 -11.11
N PHE A 512 0.05 13.75 -9.81
CA PHE A 512 0.03 12.55 -8.97
C PHE A 512 -1.24 12.43 -8.14
N GLU A 513 -1.67 11.18 -7.96
CA GLU A 513 -2.70 10.82 -7.00
C GLU A 513 -2.15 10.78 -5.57
N LYS A 514 -3.06 10.88 -4.59
CA LYS A 514 -2.73 10.76 -3.15
C LYS A 514 -2.01 9.46 -2.80
N SER A 515 -2.27 8.39 -3.57
CA SER A 515 -1.66 7.07 -3.38
C SER A 515 -0.15 7.09 -3.58
N PHE A 516 0.42 8.10 -4.25
CA PHE A 516 1.86 8.20 -4.47
C PHE A 516 2.66 8.52 -3.20
N PHE A 517 2.04 9.20 -2.23
CA PHE A 517 2.68 9.69 -1.01
C PHE A 517 2.31 8.85 0.22
N SER A 518 3.09 8.94 1.29
CA SER A 518 2.81 8.25 2.56
C SER A 518 1.80 9.02 3.40
N THR A 519 1.08 8.25 4.21
CA THR A 519 -0.05 8.72 5.01
C THR A 519 0.12 8.40 6.50
N LYS A 520 1.23 7.73 6.85
CA LYS A 520 1.38 7.02 8.13
C LYS A 520 2.06 7.84 9.21
N ASP A 521 3.08 8.62 8.86
CA ASP A 521 3.86 9.42 9.81
C ASP A 521 4.34 10.74 9.17
N PRO A 522 3.89 11.91 9.65
CA PRO A 522 4.37 13.22 9.21
C PRO A 522 5.78 13.56 9.70
N PHE A 523 6.44 12.69 10.44
CA PHE A 523 7.81 12.87 10.91
C PHE A 523 8.78 11.81 10.38
N ALA A 524 8.36 10.99 9.41
CA ALA A 524 9.23 10.12 8.62
C ALA A 524 10.18 10.90 7.66
N ILE A 525 10.53 12.13 8.05
CA ILE A 525 11.40 13.08 7.35
C ILE A 525 12.88 12.87 7.69
N MET A 526 13.22 12.20 8.80
CA MET A 526 14.60 11.94 9.21
C MET A 526 14.83 10.49 9.64
N THR A 527 16.04 9.98 9.41
CA THR A 527 16.50 8.68 9.89
C THR A 527 17.97 8.71 10.35
N ALA A 528 18.34 7.83 11.29
CA ALA A 528 19.71 7.35 11.37
C ALA A 528 19.84 6.26 10.32
N ALA A 529 20.82 6.38 9.41
CA ALA A 529 21.09 5.42 8.34
C ALA A 529 20.78 3.96 8.76
N PRO A 530 20.19 3.13 7.88
CA PRO A 530 19.55 1.89 8.28
C PRO A 530 20.51 0.97 9.03
N GLU A 531 20.33 0.83 10.35
CA GLU A 531 20.91 -0.29 11.09
C GLU A 531 20.22 -1.57 10.60
N ARG A 532 20.86 -2.24 9.64
CA ARG A 532 20.40 -3.46 8.97
C ARG A 532 20.20 -4.69 9.89
N GLU A 533 20.23 -4.53 11.21
CA GLU A 533 20.05 -5.67 12.11
C GLU A 533 18.59 -6.17 12.20
N PHE A 534 17.61 -5.37 11.79
CA PHE A 534 16.19 -5.71 12.03
C PHE A 534 15.42 -6.31 10.84
N ASN A 535 15.92 -6.22 9.61
CA ASN A 535 15.25 -6.75 8.41
C ASN A 535 15.47 -8.25 8.15
N ASN A 536 16.36 -8.91 8.91
CA ASN A 536 16.66 -10.33 8.72
C ASN A 536 15.64 -11.29 9.35
N ALA A 537 14.64 -10.80 10.09
CA ALA A 537 13.69 -11.66 10.79
C ALA A 537 12.48 -12.15 9.94
N LYS A 538 12.38 -11.78 8.66
CA LYS A 538 11.30 -12.26 7.76
C LYS A 538 11.77 -12.88 6.44
N LYS A 539 13.07 -13.04 6.22
CA LYS A 539 13.57 -13.82 5.07
C LYS A 539 13.93 -15.22 5.53
N ASP A 540 12.95 -16.12 5.49
CA ASP A 540 13.23 -17.54 5.56
C ASP A 540 13.15 -18.18 4.17
N SER A 541 14.09 -19.12 3.94
CA SER A 541 14.29 -19.98 2.77
C SER A 541 14.97 -19.42 1.50
N SER A 542 16.30 -19.24 1.57
CA SER A 542 17.31 -19.79 0.63
C SER A 542 18.64 -19.02 0.76
N PRO A 543 19.82 -19.69 0.78
CA PRO A 543 21.11 -19.02 0.83
C PRO A 543 21.49 -18.54 -0.58
N VAL A 544 20.76 -17.55 -1.10
CA VAL A 544 21.22 -16.78 -2.25
C VAL A 544 21.96 -15.58 -1.68
N GLN A 545 23.26 -15.53 -1.88
CA GLN A 545 24.03 -14.33 -1.56
C GLN A 545 23.37 -13.13 -2.23
N PRO A 546 23.11 -12.02 -1.50
CA PRO A 546 22.51 -10.84 -2.10
C PRO A 546 23.45 -10.31 -3.19
N ASP A 547 22.95 -10.30 -4.41
CA ASP A 547 23.60 -9.68 -5.55
C ASP A 547 23.90 -8.21 -5.22
N LYS A 548 25.13 -7.75 -5.44
CA LYS A 548 25.62 -6.41 -5.05
C LYS A 548 24.91 -5.26 -5.78
N ASN A 549 23.98 -5.57 -6.68
CA ASN A 549 23.31 -4.61 -7.56
C ASN A 549 21.88 -4.20 -7.13
N THR A 550 21.26 -4.86 -6.16
CA THR A 550 19.90 -4.50 -5.68
C THR A 550 20.00 -3.69 -4.38
N ARG A 551 20.47 -2.44 -4.47
CA ARG A 551 20.36 -1.49 -3.32
C ARG A 551 18.91 -1.07 -3.13
N GLU A 552 18.48 -0.96 -1.87
CA GLU A 552 17.09 -0.69 -1.47
C GLU A 552 16.65 0.73 -1.90
N LYS A 553 15.39 0.84 -2.34
CA LYS A 553 14.73 2.10 -2.69
C LYS A 553 13.98 2.63 -1.47
N LEU A 554 13.81 3.95 -1.38
CA LEU A 554 13.02 4.56 -0.31
C LEU A 554 11.54 4.24 -0.46
N ASP A 555 10.92 3.79 0.63
CA ASP A 555 9.48 3.68 0.75
C ASP A 555 8.76 5.02 0.57
N LYS A 556 7.42 4.98 0.52
CA LYS A 556 6.61 6.18 0.33
C LYS A 556 6.93 7.22 1.40
N LEU A 557 7.07 8.47 0.99
CA LEU A 557 7.39 9.58 1.86
C LEU A 557 6.20 10.53 2.03
N PRO A 558 6.08 11.19 3.19
CA PRO A 558 5.10 12.24 3.40
C PRO A 558 5.36 13.45 2.49
N LEU A 559 4.28 14.17 2.16
CA LEU A 559 4.33 15.39 1.36
C LEU A 559 3.93 16.60 2.22
N TYR A 560 4.66 17.70 2.09
CA TYR A 560 4.46 18.89 2.92
C TYR A 560 4.36 20.16 2.07
N ARG A 561 3.52 21.11 2.50
CA ARG A 561 3.53 22.48 1.98
C ARG A 561 4.79 23.23 2.43
N CYS A 562 5.36 24.02 1.54
CA CYS A 562 6.41 24.96 1.91
C CYS A 562 5.83 26.21 2.59
N ILE A 563 6.59 26.75 3.55
CA ILE A 563 6.38 28.11 4.08
C ILE A 563 7.21 29.07 3.24
N TYR A 564 6.59 30.17 2.80
CA TYR A 564 7.27 31.31 2.21
C TYR A 564 7.47 32.38 3.28
N LEU A 565 8.73 32.67 3.60
CA LEU A 565 9.14 33.56 4.67
C LEU A 565 10.05 34.66 4.12
N ASP A 566 9.83 35.90 4.55
CA ASP A 566 10.82 36.95 4.47
C ASP A 566 11.43 37.18 5.87
N PRO A 567 12.70 36.78 6.10
CA PRO A 567 13.36 36.98 7.37
C PRO A 567 13.42 38.46 7.82
N GLN A 568 13.38 39.39 6.87
CA GLN A 568 13.55 40.80 7.17
C GLN A 568 12.26 41.46 7.67
N SER A 569 11.13 41.22 7.00
CA SER A 569 9.83 41.79 7.37
C SER A 569 9.02 40.91 8.32
N GLY A 570 9.32 39.61 8.40
CA GLY A 570 8.49 38.62 9.08
C GLY A 570 7.24 38.22 8.30
N TYR A 571 7.16 38.53 7.00
CA TYR A 571 6.08 38.07 6.14
C TYR A 571 6.05 36.55 6.07
N VAL A 572 4.88 35.94 6.29
CA VAL A 572 4.66 34.50 6.24
C VAL A 572 3.47 34.21 5.33
N SER A 573 3.63 33.24 4.43
CA SER A 573 2.54 32.57 3.72
C SER A 573 2.87 31.10 3.51
N ILE A 574 1.90 30.28 3.12
CA ILE A 574 2.11 28.87 2.79
C ILE A 574 1.75 28.59 1.33
N ALA A 575 2.34 27.55 0.75
CA ALA A 575 2.03 27.15 -0.61
C ALA A 575 0.56 26.70 -0.79
N HIS A 576 -0.10 27.22 -1.82
CA HIS A 576 -1.51 26.99 -2.10
C HIS A 576 -1.80 26.98 -3.62
N ARG A 577 -3.01 26.58 -3.99
CA ARG A 577 -3.48 26.61 -5.38
C ARG A 577 -3.84 28.02 -5.82
N ASP A 578 -3.74 28.27 -7.12
CA ASP A 578 -4.25 29.51 -7.71
C ASP A 578 -5.74 29.44 -8.04
N LYS A 579 -6.44 30.55 -7.83
CA LYS A 579 -7.88 30.69 -8.11
C LYS A 579 -8.27 30.27 -9.53
N VAL A 580 -7.42 30.59 -10.51
CA VAL A 580 -7.66 30.26 -11.94
C VAL A 580 -7.82 28.75 -12.17
N THR A 581 -7.16 27.92 -11.37
CA THR A 581 -7.22 26.46 -11.51
C THR A 581 -8.63 25.92 -11.20
N PHE A 582 -9.37 26.54 -10.29
CA PHE A 582 -10.73 26.14 -9.94
C PHE A 582 -11.70 26.41 -11.10
N TYR A 583 -11.53 27.54 -11.81
CA TYR A 583 -12.34 27.86 -12.99
C TYR A 583 -12.03 26.93 -14.16
N ALA A 584 -10.73 26.66 -14.41
CA ALA A 584 -10.31 25.74 -15.45
C ALA A 584 -10.92 24.33 -15.24
N GLU A 585 -10.89 23.83 -14.01
CA GLU A 585 -11.46 22.53 -13.64
C GLU A 585 -12.97 22.47 -13.80
N ALA A 586 -13.69 23.48 -13.28
CA ALA A 586 -15.14 23.55 -13.37
C ALA A 586 -15.61 23.53 -14.83
N TRP A 587 -14.86 24.18 -15.73
CA TRP A 587 -15.10 24.13 -17.17
C TRP A 587 -14.86 22.75 -17.78
N TYR A 588 -13.73 22.12 -17.49
CA TYR A 588 -13.38 20.82 -18.09
C TYR A 588 -14.35 19.70 -17.72
N GLY A 589 -14.92 19.73 -16.52
CA GLY A 589 -15.90 18.73 -16.06
C GLY A 589 -17.30 18.88 -16.65
N LYS A 590 -17.64 20.06 -17.21
CA LYS A 590 -19.01 20.39 -17.65
C LYS A 590 -19.03 21.28 -18.90
N LYS A 591 -18.45 20.80 -20.00
CA LYS A 591 -18.30 21.57 -21.27
C LYS A 591 -19.62 22.07 -21.88
N THR A 592 -20.76 21.49 -21.50
CA THR A 592 -22.11 21.84 -21.99
C THR A 592 -22.92 22.65 -20.98
N ALA A 593 -22.42 22.88 -19.77
CA ALA A 593 -23.14 23.65 -18.76
C ALA A 593 -23.10 25.15 -19.07
N ALA A 594 -24.10 25.88 -18.56
CA ALA A 594 -24.14 27.33 -18.69
C ALA A 594 -22.92 27.95 -18.00
N HIS A 595 -22.31 28.95 -18.65
CA HIS A 595 -21.10 29.61 -18.16
C HIS A 595 -21.27 30.15 -16.72
N GLN A 596 -22.46 30.68 -16.40
CA GLN A 596 -22.77 31.21 -15.08
C GLN A 596 -22.71 30.13 -13.98
N ASP A 597 -23.12 28.91 -14.27
CA ASP A 597 -23.11 27.81 -13.29
C ASP A 597 -21.69 27.33 -13.02
N ILE A 598 -20.84 27.34 -14.07
CA ILE A 598 -19.41 27.03 -13.97
C ILE A 598 -18.70 28.05 -13.09
N CYS A 599 -18.97 29.35 -13.30
CA CYS A 599 -18.41 30.42 -12.49
C CYS A 599 -18.85 30.32 -11.02
N LYS A 600 -20.16 30.14 -10.77
CA LYS A 600 -20.70 30.00 -9.41
C LYS A 600 -20.04 28.85 -8.65
N GLU A 601 -19.91 27.70 -9.29
CA GLU A 601 -19.29 26.52 -8.67
C GLU A 601 -17.79 26.72 -8.40
N ALA A 602 -17.06 27.31 -9.35
CA ALA A 602 -15.65 27.62 -9.16
C ALA A 602 -15.42 28.64 -8.02
N GLU A 603 -16.26 29.67 -7.91
CA GLU A 603 -16.20 30.67 -6.84
C GLU A 603 -16.49 30.07 -5.46
N ARG A 604 -17.52 29.22 -5.38
CA ARG A 604 -17.88 28.52 -4.16
C ARG A 604 -16.70 27.66 -3.67
N ARG A 605 -16.16 26.80 -4.53
CA ARG A 605 -15.01 25.94 -4.22
C ARG A 605 -13.76 26.74 -3.86
N TRP A 606 -13.47 27.83 -4.58
CA TRP A 606 -12.34 28.70 -4.25
C TRP A 606 -12.49 29.34 -2.88
N LYS A 607 -13.69 29.84 -2.54
CA LYS A 607 -13.91 30.50 -1.25
C LYS A 607 -13.76 29.54 -0.07
N GLU A 608 -14.28 28.32 -0.22
CA GLU A 608 -14.08 27.23 0.76
C GLU A 608 -12.59 26.92 0.95
N TYR A 609 -11.86 26.75 -0.15
CA TYR A 609 -10.43 26.51 -0.15
C TYR A 609 -9.63 27.65 0.50
N GLN A 610 -9.89 28.88 0.08
CA GLN A 610 -9.19 30.07 0.56
C GLN A 610 -9.38 30.26 2.07
N THR A 611 -10.61 30.06 2.58
CA THR A 611 -10.90 30.18 4.01
C THR A 611 -10.02 29.24 4.84
N GLU A 612 -9.81 28.02 4.35
CA GLU A 612 -8.99 27.04 5.04
C GLU A 612 -7.49 27.36 4.91
N ILE A 613 -7.01 27.79 3.74
CA ILE A 613 -5.61 28.24 3.57
C ILE A 613 -5.30 29.45 4.46
N ASP A 614 -6.22 30.41 4.58
CA ASP A 614 -6.05 31.57 5.46
C ASP A 614 -5.96 31.12 6.92
N ARG A 615 -6.81 30.18 7.35
CA ARG A 615 -6.78 29.57 8.69
C ARG A 615 -5.43 28.91 8.99
N LEU A 616 -4.90 28.13 8.04
CA LEU A 616 -3.61 27.46 8.18
C LEU A 616 -2.45 28.45 8.21
N THR A 617 -2.49 29.47 7.36
CA THR A 617 -1.46 30.51 7.29
C THR A 617 -1.36 31.25 8.61
N GLU A 618 -2.48 31.66 9.19
CA GLU A 618 -2.49 32.33 10.49
C GLU A 618 -2.02 31.39 11.62
N LYS A 619 -2.39 30.11 11.59
CA LYS A 619 -1.87 29.12 12.54
C LYS A 619 -0.35 28.99 12.46
N VAL A 620 0.21 28.84 11.26
CA VAL A 620 1.67 28.72 11.07
C VAL A 620 2.38 29.98 11.55
N LYS A 621 1.82 31.16 11.27
CA LYS A 621 2.38 32.44 11.71
C LYS A 621 2.39 32.57 13.24
N ASP A 622 1.28 32.23 13.90
CA ASP A 622 1.16 32.21 15.36
C ASP A 622 2.15 31.22 15.99
N ASP A 623 2.22 29.99 15.44
CA ASP A 623 3.16 28.96 15.93
C ASP A 623 4.63 29.36 15.71
N LEU A 624 4.99 29.99 14.58
CA LEU A 624 6.33 30.53 14.33
C LEU A 624 6.69 31.66 15.29
N SER A 625 5.73 32.53 15.62
CA SER A 625 5.93 33.61 16.60
C SER A 625 6.21 33.02 17.99
N LYS A 626 5.38 32.07 18.45
CA LYS A 626 5.58 31.36 19.72
C LYS A 626 6.89 30.59 19.76
N LEU A 627 7.27 29.94 18.65
CA LEU A 627 8.54 29.25 18.51
C LEU A 627 9.70 30.22 18.73
N SER A 628 9.66 31.40 18.10
CA SER A 628 10.68 32.43 18.28
C SER A 628 10.79 32.89 19.75
N GLU A 629 9.68 33.14 20.43
CA GLU A 629 9.69 33.54 21.84
C GLU A 629 10.30 32.46 22.74
N LYS A 630 9.93 31.20 22.53
CA LYS A 630 10.45 30.06 23.28
C LYS A 630 11.95 29.86 23.04
N ILE A 631 12.41 29.97 21.79
CA ILE A 631 13.83 29.89 21.45
C ILE A 631 14.62 31.03 22.11
N LYS A 632 14.10 32.26 22.07
CA LYS A 632 14.73 33.42 22.73
C LYS A 632 14.94 33.18 24.23
N ALA A 633 13.98 32.52 24.89
CA ALA A 633 14.05 32.19 26.32
C ALA A 633 15.07 31.10 26.68
N VAL A 634 15.54 30.33 25.69
CA VAL A 634 16.52 29.24 25.88
C VAL A 634 17.91 29.64 25.40
N ALA A 635 18.04 30.27 24.24
CA ALA A 635 19.30 30.32 23.49
C ALA A 635 20.31 31.40 23.95
N LYS A 636 19.90 32.43 24.69
CA LYS A 636 20.75 33.61 24.97
C LYS A 636 22.02 33.30 25.78
N ASP A 637 21.96 32.31 26.66
CA ASP A 637 23.05 31.89 27.56
C ASP A 637 23.15 30.36 27.65
N ALA A 638 22.68 29.65 26.63
CA ALA A 638 22.60 28.19 26.62
C ALA A 638 23.99 27.54 26.56
N GLU A 639 24.13 26.41 27.25
CA GLU A 639 25.25 25.50 27.08
C GLU A 639 25.28 24.92 25.65
N ASN A 640 26.45 24.46 25.21
CA ASN A 640 26.64 23.93 23.86
C ASN A 640 25.69 22.75 23.56
N ASP A 641 25.45 21.86 24.52
CA ASP A 641 24.59 20.68 24.33
C ASP A 641 23.11 21.07 24.13
N VAL A 642 22.67 22.15 24.77
CA VAL A 642 21.32 22.73 24.58
C VAL A 642 21.19 23.33 23.18
N LEU A 643 22.22 24.06 22.71
CA LEU A 643 22.23 24.62 21.36
C LEU A 643 22.27 23.54 20.28
N GLN A 644 23.08 22.49 20.46
CA GLN A 644 23.12 21.35 19.54
C GLN A 644 21.78 20.61 19.48
N THR A 645 21.12 20.44 20.62
CA THR A 645 19.78 19.84 20.70
C THR A 645 18.75 20.71 19.98
N LEU A 646 18.79 22.03 20.18
CA LEU A 646 17.91 22.97 19.48
C LEU A 646 18.10 22.89 17.95
N VAL A 647 19.34 22.87 17.47
CA VAL A 647 19.65 22.74 16.04
C VAL A 647 19.11 21.42 15.48
N PHE A 648 19.22 20.31 16.21
CA PHE A 648 18.68 19.02 15.79
C PHE A 648 17.15 19.06 15.65
N ILE A 649 16.44 19.55 16.67
CA ILE A 649 14.97 19.60 16.68
C ILE A 649 14.44 20.50 15.54
N LEU A 650 15.20 21.54 15.14
CA LEU A 650 14.80 22.43 14.04
C LEU A 650 14.96 21.82 12.63
N GLN A 651 15.68 20.71 12.46
CA GLN A 651 16.05 20.18 11.13
C GLN A 651 14.86 19.91 10.21
N PRO A 652 13.75 19.27 10.64
CA PRO A 652 12.62 19.05 9.75
C PRO A 652 12.00 20.34 9.22
N LEU A 653 11.84 21.34 10.10
CA LEU A 653 11.25 22.64 9.73
C LEU A 653 12.22 23.50 8.90
N ARG A 654 13.53 23.33 9.10
CA ARG A 654 14.58 24.05 8.36
C ARG A 654 14.44 23.87 6.84
N TYR A 655 14.19 22.64 6.40
CA TYR A 655 13.92 22.32 5.00
C TYR A 655 12.41 22.35 4.70
N LEU A 656 11.61 22.99 5.56
CA LEU A 656 10.20 23.46 5.49
C LEU A 656 10.00 24.86 4.89
N VAL A 657 11.02 25.70 5.01
CA VAL A 657 10.94 27.13 4.72
C VAL A 657 11.68 27.50 3.43
N LYS A 658 11.14 28.45 2.67
CA LYS A 658 11.72 29.03 1.45
C LYS A 658 11.57 30.55 1.48
N HIS A 659 12.42 31.26 0.75
CA HIS A 659 12.30 32.70 0.62
C HIS A 659 11.03 33.07 -0.16
N VAL A 660 10.32 34.12 0.26
CA VAL A 660 9.09 34.61 -0.41
C VAL A 660 9.27 34.95 -1.90
N ALA A 661 10.49 35.21 -2.34
CA ALA A 661 10.81 35.50 -3.74
C ALA A 661 10.45 34.33 -4.69
N PHE A 662 10.30 33.11 -4.16
CA PHE A 662 9.93 31.91 -4.91
C PHE A 662 8.44 31.54 -4.72
N GLN A 663 7.61 32.43 -4.18
CA GLN A 663 6.20 32.14 -3.89
C GLN A 663 5.39 31.70 -5.12
N GLU A 664 5.74 32.18 -6.31
CA GLU A 664 5.10 31.78 -7.57
C GLU A 664 5.22 30.27 -7.88
N GLU A 665 6.14 29.56 -7.22
CA GLU A 665 6.31 28.12 -7.37
C GLU A 665 5.18 27.31 -6.73
N GLN A 666 4.54 27.85 -5.69
CA GLN A 666 3.51 27.17 -4.90
C GLN A 666 3.90 25.72 -4.57
N GLU A 667 5.08 25.59 -3.96
CA GLU A 667 5.83 24.36 -3.83
C GLU A 667 5.35 23.50 -2.65
N CYS A 668 5.33 22.19 -2.87
CA CYS A 668 5.30 21.18 -1.83
C CYS A 668 6.42 20.17 -2.08
N ARG A 669 6.89 19.48 -1.04
CA ARG A 669 8.08 18.63 -1.15
C ARG A 669 7.99 17.36 -0.32
N MET A 670 8.62 16.32 -0.86
CA MET A 670 9.10 15.20 -0.05
C MET A 670 10.51 15.57 0.43
N VAL A 671 10.78 15.35 1.71
CA VAL A 671 12.08 15.63 2.34
C VAL A 671 12.55 14.38 3.06
N TYR A 672 13.84 14.10 2.94
CA TYR A 672 14.49 13.01 3.65
C TYR A 672 15.87 13.45 4.15
N ILE A 673 16.07 13.40 5.46
CA ILE A 673 17.30 13.85 6.14
C ILE A 673 18.00 12.65 6.74
N ILE A 674 19.25 12.44 6.34
CA ILE A 674 20.09 11.33 6.78
C ILE A 674 21.06 11.84 7.85
N GLY A 675 21.05 11.20 9.02
CA GLY A 675 21.92 11.53 10.16
C GLY A 675 23.40 11.13 10.00
N ASP A 676 23.72 10.20 9.09
CA ASP A 676 25.09 9.75 8.80
C ASP A 676 25.27 9.47 7.30
N LEU A 677 25.74 10.47 6.54
CA LEU A 677 26.03 10.36 5.10
C LEU A 677 26.97 9.20 4.76
N LEU A 678 27.85 8.79 5.67
CA LEU A 678 28.91 7.81 5.37
C LEU A 678 28.41 6.37 5.37
N LYS A 679 27.32 6.08 6.08
CA LYS A 679 26.83 4.70 6.29
C LYS A 679 25.53 4.38 5.55
N ASP A 680 24.91 5.36 4.90
CA ASP A 680 23.63 5.14 4.24
C ASP A 680 23.79 4.49 2.85
N GLU A 681 23.32 3.25 2.73
CA GLU A 681 23.44 2.45 1.51
C GLU A 681 22.38 2.79 0.45
N CYS A 682 21.36 3.60 0.79
CA CYS A 682 20.34 4.06 -0.15
C CYS A 682 20.88 5.19 -1.04
N ILE A 683 21.93 5.89 -0.60
CA ILE A 683 22.54 6.99 -1.35
C ILE A 683 23.20 6.46 -2.64
N ARG A 684 22.74 7.01 -3.77
CA ARG A 684 23.37 6.84 -5.08
C ARG A 684 24.28 8.03 -5.35
N THR A 685 25.46 7.73 -5.87
CA THR A 685 26.46 8.74 -6.24
C THR A 685 26.71 8.69 -7.75
N ASP A 686 26.52 9.81 -8.42
CA ASP A 686 26.87 10.00 -9.83
C ASP A 686 28.02 11.01 -9.91
N TRP A 687 29.24 10.48 -10.07
CA TRP A 687 30.45 11.29 -10.18
C TRP A 687 30.51 12.11 -11.46
N GLY A 688 29.91 11.62 -12.55
CA GLY A 688 29.88 12.32 -13.83
C GLY A 688 28.98 13.55 -13.77
N ALA A 689 27.80 13.39 -13.16
CA ALA A 689 26.86 14.49 -12.93
C ALA A 689 27.20 15.35 -11.70
N LYS A 690 28.13 14.92 -10.85
CA LYS A 690 28.47 15.51 -9.53
C LYS A 690 27.24 15.60 -8.62
N GLN A 691 26.46 14.53 -8.55
CA GLN A 691 25.20 14.49 -7.83
C GLN A 691 25.13 13.29 -6.87
N MET A 692 24.43 13.50 -5.76
CA MET A 692 23.95 12.43 -4.90
C MET A 692 22.43 12.45 -4.88
N TYR A 693 21.82 11.26 -4.93
CA TYR A 693 20.38 11.13 -4.94
C TYR A 693 19.91 9.84 -4.27
N LEU A 694 18.63 9.82 -3.90
CA LEU A 694 17.92 8.65 -3.39
C LEU A 694 16.87 8.23 -4.41
N GLU A 695 16.64 6.92 -4.54
CA GLU A 695 15.63 6.36 -5.46
C GLU A 695 14.34 6.08 -4.72
N TYR A 696 13.23 6.61 -5.22
CA TYR A 696 11.90 6.42 -4.64
C TYR A 696 11.24 5.14 -5.17
N ALA A 697 10.72 4.31 -4.27
CA ALA A 697 10.21 2.99 -4.59
C ALA A 697 8.86 3.03 -5.34
N ALA A 698 8.01 4.01 -5.06
CA ALA A 698 6.67 4.05 -5.65
C ALA A 698 6.74 4.30 -7.17
N PRO A 699 6.09 3.44 -7.98
CA PRO A 699 6.16 3.56 -9.44
C PRO A 699 5.32 4.75 -9.93
N VAL A 700 5.97 5.70 -10.61
CA VAL A 700 5.31 6.89 -11.18
C VAL A 700 4.16 6.49 -12.10
N ARG A 701 4.38 5.54 -13.00
CA ARG A 701 3.42 5.04 -13.99
C ARG A 701 2.02 4.75 -13.43
N ASN A 702 1.95 4.17 -12.23
CA ASN A 702 0.71 3.67 -11.63
C ASN A 702 0.04 4.70 -10.70
N SER A 703 0.59 5.90 -10.60
CA SER A 703 0.13 6.92 -9.65
C SER A 703 -0.18 8.26 -10.32
N LEU A 704 -0.32 8.28 -11.65
CA LEU A 704 -0.64 9.48 -12.42
C LEU A 704 -2.15 9.63 -12.62
N ASP A 705 -2.69 10.78 -12.21
CA ASP A 705 -4.04 11.24 -12.54
C ASP A 705 -4.07 11.90 -13.93
N LYS A 706 -3.06 12.73 -14.25
CA LYS A 706 -2.98 13.49 -15.52
C LYS A 706 -1.55 13.74 -15.96
N ILE A 707 -1.39 13.96 -17.28
CA ILE A 707 -0.19 14.52 -17.88
C ILE A 707 -0.58 15.77 -18.68
N TYR A 708 -0.02 16.92 -18.36
CA TYR A 708 -0.12 18.13 -19.19
C TYR A 708 1.15 18.32 -20.02
N LEU A 709 0.96 18.39 -21.34
CA LEU A 709 2.00 18.68 -22.31
C LEU A 709 2.01 20.18 -22.57
N SER A 710 3.16 20.83 -22.37
CA SER A 710 3.36 22.18 -22.87
C SER A 710 3.29 22.21 -24.41
N PRO A 711 3.12 23.40 -25.04
CA PRO A 711 3.09 23.50 -26.50
C PRO A 711 4.30 22.90 -27.21
N GLY A 712 5.51 23.00 -26.63
CA GLY A 712 6.72 22.40 -27.18
C GLY A 712 6.83 20.89 -26.94
N ALA A 713 6.08 20.35 -25.99
CA ALA A 713 6.05 18.91 -25.70
C ALA A 713 5.02 18.14 -26.54
N GLU A 714 4.19 18.83 -27.34
CA GLU A 714 3.15 18.20 -28.17
C GLU A 714 3.64 17.02 -29.03
N PRO A 715 4.85 17.04 -29.64
CA PRO A 715 5.36 15.90 -30.41
C PRO A 715 5.48 14.60 -29.59
N TYR A 716 5.55 14.67 -28.26
CA TYR A 716 5.64 13.52 -27.38
C TYR A 716 4.26 12.96 -26.98
N ALA A 717 3.15 13.59 -27.37
CA ALA A 717 1.80 13.19 -26.94
C ALA A 717 1.48 11.72 -27.26
N ASP A 718 1.80 11.26 -28.47
CA ASP A 718 1.50 9.89 -28.90
C ASP A 718 2.41 8.85 -28.25
N PHE A 719 3.62 9.24 -27.84
CA PHE A 719 4.51 8.39 -27.04
C PHE A 719 3.87 8.09 -25.68
N PHE A 720 3.40 9.13 -24.97
CA PHE A 720 2.70 8.93 -23.70
C PHE A 720 1.40 8.15 -23.84
N LYS A 721 0.62 8.35 -24.92
CA LYS A 721 -0.62 7.58 -25.14
C LYS A 721 -0.35 6.10 -25.37
N ARG A 722 0.73 5.79 -26.09
CA ARG A 722 1.17 4.40 -26.32
C ARG A 722 1.63 3.76 -25.01
N GLU A 723 2.42 4.47 -24.23
CA GLU A 723 2.90 3.96 -22.95
C GLU A 723 1.77 3.84 -21.93
N LEU A 724 0.81 4.76 -21.86
CA LEU A 724 -0.28 4.79 -20.87
C LEU A 724 -1.67 4.70 -21.52
N PRO A 725 -2.05 3.55 -22.10
CA PRO A 725 -3.30 3.43 -22.87
C PRO A 725 -4.56 3.65 -22.02
N THR A 726 -4.57 3.18 -20.77
CA THR A 726 -5.70 3.36 -19.85
C THR A 726 -5.93 4.84 -19.52
N LEU A 727 -4.85 5.54 -19.13
CA LEU A 727 -4.89 6.98 -18.84
C LEU A 727 -5.29 7.79 -20.09
N ALA A 728 -4.80 7.40 -21.27
CA ALA A 728 -5.15 8.02 -22.53
C ALA A 728 -6.64 7.88 -22.87
N LYS A 729 -7.22 6.67 -22.70
CA LYS A 729 -8.64 6.40 -22.93
C LYS A 729 -9.54 7.22 -22.00
N GLN A 730 -9.10 7.47 -20.77
CA GLN A 730 -9.78 8.34 -19.81
C GLN A 730 -9.58 9.85 -20.08
N GLY A 731 -8.77 10.21 -21.09
CA GLY A 731 -8.47 11.60 -21.41
C GLY A 731 -7.54 12.29 -20.41
N GLY A 732 -6.70 11.53 -19.71
CA GLY A 732 -5.72 12.02 -18.73
C GLY A 732 -4.48 12.67 -19.35
N ILE A 733 -4.19 12.42 -20.64
CA ILE A 733 -3.08 13.07 -21.37
C ILE A 733 -3.63 14.25 -22.16
N ARG A 734 -3.19 15.47 -21.82
CA ARG A 734 -3.77 16.72 -22.34
C ARG A 734 -2.70 17.70 -22.77
N ARG A 735 -2.99 18.45 -23.82
CA ARG A 735 -2.24 19.65 -24.17
C ARG A 735 -2.66 20.82 -23.26
N SER A 736 -1.69 21.51 -22.68
CA SER A 736 -1.90 22.77 -21.98
C SER A 736 -2.51 23.81 -22.93
N LYS A 737 -3.54 24.52 -22.45
CA LYS A 737 -4.18 25.60 -23.23
C LYS A 737 -3.67 26.99 -22.87
N ASN A 738 -2.66 27.07 -22.00
CA ASN A 738 -2.06 28.33 -21.65
C ASN A 738 -1.46 29.01 -22.90
N PRO A 739 -1.75 30.30 -23.14
CA PRO A 739 -1.23 30.99 -24.31
C PRO A 739 0.29 31.12 -24.22
N PHE A 740 1.00 30.51 -25.15
CA PHE A 740 2.46 30.62 -25.25
C PHE A 740 2.84 31.42 -26.49
N ARG A 741 3.73 32.39 -26.31
CA ARG A 741 4.28 33.18 -27.41
C ARG A 741 5.61 32.53 -27.81
N ASN A 742 5.61 31.81 -28.93
CA ASN A 742 6.85 31.36 -29.54
C ASN A 742 7.72 32.58 -29.81
N LYS A 743 8.94 32.60 -29.27
CA LYS A 743 9.98 33.55 -29.67
C LYS A 743 10.81 32.95 -30.79
#